data_AF-A0A2H0YVS2-F1
#
_entry.id   AF-A0A2H0YVS2-F1
#
_cell.length_a   1.000
_cell.length_b   1.000
_cell.length_c   1.000
_cell.angle_alpha   90.00
_cell.angle_beta   90.00
_cell.angle_gamma   90.00
#
_symmetry.space_group_name_H-M   'P 1'
#
loop_
_entity.id
_entity.type
_entity.pdbx_description
1 polymer ?
#
loop_
_entity_poly.entity_id
_entity_poly.type
_entity_poly.pdbx_seq_one_letter_code
_entity_poly.pdbx_strand_id
1 'polypeptide(L)'
;MEQKQPKSTTQSPSSNILLVFLVIALVVIIGAAAGIYFISQTENSNQNASQNQNTNQSTGFQNINGKVLCSENNDCPADYSCVSVYAVSGEEEKLCVRNDALNINGATNENTNSNINHNLNQNTNQAVSQNLNQNVNASPIEVADWQTIDYQRYDHGFSIDLPADWSANYYSMGMNEWENFLLVYEYGEETGYLDLEIQFFNNSGSLSSWVTEHQQMLQEDVGTELTKESKTINGEEAYLLSGNYQQDDQTYYNQWQFLQRDDRTYQIAVTGNGVFYQQYLDEINQVLDSFKFINLKPLLTIIEPTTKSDLATGEAYSIAVDWLSEPEMLNISDPIFLNEENFVATRDYYKVGTITNGRYEGMDLVNILEVPEGPAFGKDLYRVVYNSSENSFVYLEKYSYNLSYFQMNFTYDSEAEITDLDPPETITIPNLRVYLQEELYNENKRFSLMENLERLFVDATAGNVYFDPTQNCFIIETPDHLIKQYHLKLDFINDFSEGEYMLDYSSFVPLITWSDGTEVSEEYTYNEMGGCGSRDCHSIYTSEELGGDAALEITGQTSTDENIYEFQSDDNEMLQEIYDLYYAPYPEEKVTYQEFVADHPIFFWKDPFGHWVRFQKLIFLPAVECGKPVIYLYPEEKTEVKVQVDPNGGFSLTDPEYPQGGWQVTAYPDGRLTDSKGNQYPYLFWEGRGINYTIPKQGFVVAREQVESFLSEKLIQLGLNEEESAEFMDFWVPKMQAKPYYFVTFVDQAVFDSLAPLKVTPRPDTVIRVFMDYQPLEAPLSVEPLKISTPSRKGFTVVEWGGALHQ
;
A
#
# COMPACT_ATOMS: atom_id res chain seq x y z
N MET A 1 -7.20 -91.12 -54.60
CA MET A 1 -8.67 -91.26 -54.48
C MET A 1 -9.09 -90.32 -53.36
N GLU A 2 -9.46 -89.08 -53.68
CA GLU A 2 -10.82 -88.62 -54.05
C GLU A 2 -11.80 -88.65 -52.85
N GLN A 3 -12.17 -87.48 -52.33
CA GLN A 3 -13.39 -87.28 -51.53
C GLN A 3 -14.04 -85.92 -51.84
N LYS A 4 -15.37 -85.98 -51.90
CA LYS A 4 -16.34 -85.03 -52.45
C LYS A 4 -16.62 -83.82 -51.55
N GLN A 5 -17.03 -82.70 -52.16
CA GLN A 5 -17.83 -81.62 -51.54
C GLN A 5 -19.23 -82.11 -51.10
N PRO A 6 -19.92 -81.35 -50.22
CA PRO A 6 -21.05 -80.56 -50.74
C PRO A 6 -21.29 -79.16 -50.09
N LYS A 7 -21.59 -78.21 -51.00
CA LYS A 7 -22.64 -77.16 -51.04
C LYS A 7 -23.01 -76.29 -49.82
N SER A 8 -22.98 -74.98 -50.12
CA SER A 8 -23.59 -73.86 -49.39
C SER A 8 -25.13 -73.82 -49.54
N THR A 9 -25.79 -73.33 -48.48
CA THR A 9 -27.07 -72.61 -48.55
C THR A 9 -27.08 -71.53 -47.47
N THR A 10 -26.75 -70.30 -47.86
CA THR A 10 -27.08 -69.08 -47.12
C THR A 10 -28.38 -68.52 -47.71
N GLN A 11 -29.46 -68.51 -46.92
CA GLN A 11 -30.65 -67.68 -47.18
C GLN A 11 -30.43 -66.34 -46.49
N SER A 12 -30.46 -65.24 -47.25
CA SER A 12 -30.50 -63.88 -46.70
C SER A 12 -31.87 -63.61 -46.06
N PRO A 13 -31.96 -62.86 -44.95
CA PRO A 13 -33.25 -62.44 -44.40
C PRO A 13 -34.01 -61.59 -45.42
N SER A 14 -35.33 -61.76 -45.47
CA SER A 14 -36.20 -61.05 -46.42
C SER A 14 -36.21 -59.54 -46.13
N SER A 15 -36.38 -58.73 -47.19
CA SER A 15 -36.36 -57.26 -47.12
C SER A 15 -37.30 -56.67 -46.06
N ASN A 16 -38.38 -57.38 -45.70
CA ASN A 16 -39.31 -56.93 -44.65
C ASN A 16 -38.76 -57.15 -43.24
N ILE A 17 -37.93 -58.17 -43.02
CA ILE A 17 -37.26 -58.37 -41.74
C ILE A 17 -36.13 -57.34 -41.60
N LEU A 18 -35.39 -57.06 -42.67
CA LEU A 18 -34.37 -56.00 -42.66
C LEU A 18 -34.98 -54.61 -42.45
N LEU A 19 -36.16 -54.33 -43.03
CA LEU A 19 -36.89 -53.07 -42.82
C LEU A 19 -37.43 -52.94 -41.40
N VAL A 20 -37.92 -54.03 -40.80
CA VAL A 20 -38.36 -54.04 -39.40
C VAL A 20 -37.17 -53.84 -38.46
N PHE A 21 -36.01 -54.46 -38.73
CA PHE A 21 -34.79 -54.19 -37.97
C PHE A 21 -34.26 -52.77 -38.19
N LEU A 22 -34.39 -52.21 -39.39
CA LEU A 22 -34.01 -50.81 -39.68
C LEU A 22 -34.96 -49.82 -39.00
N VAL A 23 -36.26 -50.09 -38.95
CA VAL A 23 -37.23 -49.24 -38.25
C VAL A 23 -37.08 -49.37 -36.74
N ILE A 24 -36.84 -50.57 -36.20
CA ILE A 24 -36.53 -50.76 -34.78
C ILE A 24 -35.19 -50.09 -34.45
N ALA A 25 -34.17 -50.22 -35.29
CA ALA A 25 -32.91 -49.52 -35.11
C ALA A 25 -33.08 -48.00 -35.23
N LEU A 26 -33.90 -47.49 -36.16
CA LEU A 26 -34.19 -46.05 -36.25
C LEU A 26 -34.99 -45.54 -35.06
N VAL A 27 -35.94 -46.32 -34.53
CA VAL A 27 -36.71 -45.96 -33.33
C VAL A 27 -35.86 -46.06 -32.06
N VAL A 28 -34.90 -46.98 -32.01
CA VAL A 28 -33.90 -47.05 -30.93
C VAL A 28 -32.86 -45.94 -31.08
N ILE A 29 -32.48 -45.54 -32.30
CA ILE A 29 -31.54 -44.43 -32.55
C ILE A 29 -32.22 -43.08 -32.34
N ILE A 30 -33.49 -42.90 -32.73
CA ILE A 30 -34.27 -41.69 -32.46
C ILE A 30 -34.70 -41.66 -30.99
N GLY A 31 -34.99 -42.80 -30.37
CA GLY A 31 -35.23 -42.92 -28.93
C GLY A 31 -33.96 -42.70 -28.10
N ALA A 32 -32.79 -43.10 -28.61
CA ALA A 32 -31.49 -42.78 -28.02
C ALA A 32 -31.08 -41.34 -28.31
N ALA A 33 -31.42 -40.76 -29.45
CA ALA A 33 -31.14 -39.35 -29.76
C ALA A 33 -32.10 -38.41 -29.03
N ALA A 34 -33.38 -38.78 -28.86
CA ALA A 34 -34.34 -38.07 -28.02
C ALA A 34 -34.08 -38.32 -26.54
N GLY A 35 -33.59 -39.52 -26.18
CA GLY A 35 -33.11 -39.84 -24.84
C GLY A 35 -31.83 -39.06 -24.49
N ILE A 36 -30.88 -38.93 -25.42
CA ILE A 36 -29.67 -38.10 -25.28
C ILE A 36 -30.01 -36.62 -25.36
N TYR A 37 -31.01 -36.20 -26.14
CA TYR A 37 -31.46 -34.80 -26.19
C TYR A 37 -32.29 -34.40 -24.97
N PHE A 38 -33.12 -35.31 -24.41
CA PHE A 38 -33.81 -35.07 -23.15
C PHE A 38 -32.90 -35.27 -21.94
N ILE A 39 -31.94 -36.21 -21.96
CA ILE A 39 -30.88 -36.29 -20.94
C ILE A 39 -30.00 -35.05 -21.05
N SER A 40 -29.63 -34.55 -22.23
CA SER A 40 -28.86 -33.30 -22.34
C SER A 40 -29.68 -32.06 -21.99
N GLN A 41 -31.01 -32.06 -22.15
CA GLN A 41 -31.86 -30.92 -21.75
C GLN A 41 -32.32 -31.00 -20.29
N THR A 42 -32.42 -32.19 -19.67
CA THR A 42 -32.68 -32.33 -18.22
C THR A 42 -31.39 -32.38 -17.40
N GLU A 43 -30.24 -32.69 -17.99
CA GLU A 43 -28.92 -32.36 -17.43
C GLU A 43 -28.65 -30.85 -17.58
N ASN A 44 -28.99 -30.18 -18.69
CA ASN A 44 -28.83 -28.72 -18.78
C ASN A 44 -29.87 -27.89 -17.99
N SER A 45 -31.00 -28.46 -17.57
CA SER A 45 -31.99 -27.74 -16.74
C SER A 45 -31.94 -28.09 -15.25
N ASN A 46 -31.25 -29.16 -14.84
CA ASN A 46 -31.04 -29.52 -13.42
C ASN A 46 -29.54 -29.61 -13.02
N GLN A 47 -28.57 -29.33 -13.90
CA GLN A 47 -27.18 -29.03 -13.52
C GLN A 47 -26.90 -27.53 -13.35
N ASN A 48 -27.85 -26.65 -13.68
CA ASN A 48 -27.78 -25.22 -13.33
C ASN A 48 -28.32 -24.90 -11.93
N ALA A 49 -28.62 -25.91 -11.11
CA ALA A 49 -28.96 -25.76 -9.70
C ALA A 49 -28.58 -27.05 -8.94
N SER A 50 -27.36 -27.11 -8.42
CA SER A 50 -26.79 -28.20 -7.55
C SER A 50 -25.88 -29.24 -8.25
N GLN A 51 -24.74 -28.82 -8.80
CA GLN A 51 -23.46 -29.57 -8.74
C GLN A 51 -22.32 -28.76 -9.38
N ASN A 52 -21.74 -27.84 -8.61
CA ASN A 52 -20.33 -27.42 -8.73
C ASN A 52 -19.67 -27.55 -7.36
N GLN A 53 -19.82 -28.72 -6.74
CA GLN A 53 -19.03 -29.16 -5.60
C GLN A 53 -18.13 -30.33 -6.05
N ASN A 54 -16.82 -30.05 -6.03
CA ASN A 54 -15.67 -30.96 -5.94
C ASN A 54 -15.29 -31.80 -7.16
N THR A 55 -14.30 -31.33 -7.94
CA THR A 55 -12.89 -31.80 -7.84
C THR A 55 -11.99 -31.16 -8.92
N ASN A 56 -11.54 -29.94 -8.64
CA ASN A 56 -10.17 -29.53 -8.91
C ASN A 56 -9.64 -29.07 -7.54
N GLN A 57 -8.82 -29.89 -6.88
CA GLN A 57 -8.03 -29.48 -5.72
C GLN A 57 -6.86 -28.60 -6.20
N SER A 58 -7.24 -27.42 -6.72
CA SER A 58 -6.55 -26.18 -6.40
C SER A 58 -7.16 -25.72 -5.07
N THR A 59 -6.40 -25.13 -4.16
CA THR A 59 -6.91 -24.55 -2.91
C THR A 59 -7.75 -23.30 -3.23
N GLY A 60 -8.90 -23.52 -3.87
CA GLY A 60 -9.93 -22.53 -4.14
C GLY A 60 -10.81 -22.38 -2.91
N PHE A 61 -10.46 -21.41 -2.08
CA PHE A 61 -11.31 -20.95 -0.98
C PHE A 61 -12.47 -20.16 -1.60
N GLN A 62 -13.72 -20.52 -1.27
CA GLN A 62 -14.87 -19.72 -1.71
C GLN A 62 -14.91 -18.44 -0.89
N ASN A 63 -14.39 -17.38 -1.52
CA ASN A 63 -14.30 -16.04 -1.00
C ASN A 63 -15.65 -15.34 -1.22
N ILE A 64 -16.41 -15.11 -0.16
CA ILE A 64 -17.51 -14.14 -0.15
C ILE A 64 -17.06 -13.07 0.85
N ASN A 65 -16.56 -11.94 0.35
CA ASN A 65 -16.01 -10.83 1.15
C ASN A 65 -14.99 -11.22 2.24
N GLY A 66 -14.09 -12.19 1.97
CA GLY A 66 -12.96 -12.51 2.85
C GLY A 66 -13.27 -13.41 4.06
N LYS A 67 -14.52 -13.87 4.26
CA LYS A 67 -14.89 -14.69 5.42
C LYS A 67 -14.53 -16.16 5.25
N VAL A 68 -13.65 -16.68 6.12
CA VAL A 68 -13.41 -18.13 6.27
C VAL A 68 -14.05 -18.60 7.57
N LEU A 69 -15.14 -19.36 7.52
CA LEU A 69 -15.83 -19.82 8.73
C LEU A 69 -15.09 -20.98 9.43
N CYS A 70 -15.19 -21.04 10.76
CA CYS A 70 -14.65 -22.13 11.58
C CYS A 70 -15.60 -22.53 12.71
N SER A 71 -15.48 -23.75 13.22
CA SER A 71 -16.13 -24.15 14.48
C SER A 71 -15.12 -24.23 15.62
N GLU A 72 -13.91 -24.68 15.32
CA GLU A 72 -12.75 -24.77 16.20
C GLU A 72 -11.44 -24.46 15.45
N ASN A 73 -10.34 -24.20 16.16
CA ASN A 73 -9.05 -23.81 15.54
C ASN A 73 -8.52 -24.80 14.51
N ASN A 74 -8.85 -26.10 14.64
CA ASN A 74 -8.40 -27.12 13.71
C ASN A 74 -9.08 -27.03 12.33
N ASP A 75 -10.16 -26.25 12.21
CA ASP A 75 -10.82 -25.97 10.94
C ASP A 75 -10.08 -24.89 10.12
N CYS A 76 -9.14 -24.19 10.74
CA CYS A 76 -8.39 -23.09 10.13
C CYS A 76 -7.05 -23.55 9.52
N PRO A 77 -6.54 -22.84 8.49
CA PRO A 77 -5.20 -23.10 7.95
C PRO A 77 -4.11 -23.04 9.03
N ALA A 78 -2.95 -23.64 8.74
CA ALA A 78 -1.76 -23.39 9.56
C ALA A 78 -1.52 -21.88 9.62
N ASP A 79 -1.29 -21.37 10.82
CA ASP A 79 -1.21 -19.94 11.11
C ASP A 79 -2.55 -19.19 11.05
N TYR A 80 -3.70 -19.80 11.40
CA TYR A 80 -4.96 -19.09 11.67
C TYR A 80 -5.64 -19.55 12.98
N SER A 81 -6.39 -18.67 13.64
CA SER A 81 -7.16 -18.90 14.87
C SER A 81 -8.64 -18.66 14.62
N CYS A 82 -9.48 -19.43 15.30
CA CYS A 82 -10.93 -19.31 15.21
C CYS A 82 -11.44 -18.28 16.22
N VAL A 83 -11.85 -17.10 15.75
CA VAL A 83 -12.30 -15.96 16.58
C VAL A 83 -13.82 -15.79 16.46
N SER A 84 -14.48 -15.45 17.57
CA SER A 84 -15.92 -15.15 17.58
C SER A 84 -16.18 -13.70 17.14
N VAL A 85 -17.06 -13.52 16.17
CA VAL A 85 -17.54 -12.22 15.70
C VAL A 85 -19.05 -12.15 15.85
N TYR A 86 -19.57 -10.96 16.13
CA TYR A 86 -20.99 -10.80 16.44
C TYR A 86 -21.67 -9.96 15.38
N ALA A 87 -22.55 -10.59 14.61
CA ALA A 87 -23.49 -9.86 13.79
C ALA A 87 -24.40 -9.05 14.71
N VAL A 88 -24.72 -7.85 14.27
CA VAL A 88 -25.63 -6.95 14.98
C VAL A 88 -27.05 -7.53 15.15
N SER A 89 -27.41 -8.56 14.39
CA SER A 89 -28.61 -9.41 14.56
C SER A 89 -28.58 -10.29 15.84
N GLY A 90 -27.42 -10.37 16.51
CA GLY A 90 -27.17 -11.22 17.67
C GLY A 90 -26.75 -12.65 17.31
N GLU A 91 -26.39 -12.90 16.05
CA GLU A 91 -25.78 -14.16 15.61
C GLU A 91 -24.27 -14.11 15.87
N GLU A 92 -23.76 -15.09 16.62
CA GLU A 92 -22.33 -15.33 16.76
C GLU A 92 -21.87 -16.15 15.54
N GLU A 93 -20.95 -15.59 14.76
CA GLU A 93 -20.19 -16.32 13.76
C GLU A 93 -18.77 -16.55 14.28
N LYS A 94 -18.08 -17.51 13.67
CA LYS A 94 -16.71 -17.83 14.00
C LYS A 94 -15.89 -17.84 12.73
N LEU A 95 -14.81 -17.05 12.70
CA LEU A 95 -13.97 -16.84 11.52
C LEU A 95 -12.54 -17.30 11.78
N CYS A 96 -11.91 -17.92 10.78
CA CYS A 96 -10.48 -18.14 10.73
C CYS A 96 -9.78 -16.82 10.43
N VAL A 97 -9.05 -16.33 11.42
CA VAL A 97 -8.26 -15.12 11.34
C VAL A 97 -6.79 -15.49 11.38
N ARG A 98 -5.96 -14.82 10.58
CA ARG A 98 -4.53 -15.09 10.43
C ARG A 98 -3.78 -14.90 11.78
N ASN A 99 -3.10 -15.94 12.26
CA ASN A 99 -2.22 -15.96 13.46
C ASN A 99 -1.00 -15.07 13.27
N ASP A 100 -0.58 -14.84 12.03
CA ASP A 100 0.56 -14.02 11.64
C ASP A 100 0.23 -12.53 11.50
N ALA A 101 -0.88 -12.06 12.09
CA ALA A 101 -0.73 -10.90 12.99
C ALA A 101 0.03 -11.36 14.26
N LEU A 102 1.31 -11.67 14.00
CA LEU A 102 2.44 -12.02 14.85
C LEU A 102 2.32 -13.20 15.81
N ASN A 103 2.77 -14.34 15.30
CA ASN A 103 3.07 -15.54 16.08
C ASN A 103 4.57 -15.59 16.44
N ILE A 104 4.99 -14.85 17.48
CA ILE A 104 6.23 -15.15 18.23
C ILE A 104 5.90 -15.31 19.71
N ASN A 105 5.04 -16.28 20.05
CA ASN A 105 4.98 -16.78 21.42
C ASN A 105 5.17 -18.30 21.42
N GLY A 106 6.38 -18.69 21.07
CA GLY A 106 6.86 -20.07 21.02
C GLY A 106 8.21 -20.28 21.69
N ALA A 107 8.56 -19.57 22.76
CA ALA A 107 9.72 -19.94 23.59
C ALA A 107 9.50 -19.60 25.07
N THR A 108 9.04 -20.61 25.83
CA THR A 108 9.12 -20.58 27.29
C THR A 108 10.54 -20.93 27.75
N ASN A 109 11.11 -20.07 28.60
CA ASN A 109 12.09 -20.32 29.67
C ASN A 109 13.51 -20.86 29.33
N GLU A 110 14.55 -20.01 29.48
CA GLU A 110 15.45 -19.96 30.66
C GLU A 110 16.76 -19.16 30.39
N ASN A 111 17.02 -18.15 31.23
CA ASN A 111 18.31 -17.56 31.62
C ASN A 111 19.14 -16.63 30.68
N THR A 112 19.26 -15.39 31.18
CA THR A 112 20.47 -14.53 31.33
C THR A 112 20.95 -13.60 30.19
N ASN A 113 20.74 -12.29 30.45
CA ASN A 113 21.64 -11.13 30.28
C ASN A 113 22.20 -10.73 28.89
N SER A 114 21.75 -9.51 28.49
CA SER A 114 22.52 -8.30 28.16
C SER A 114 22.58 -7.81 26.69
N ASN A 115 22.03 -6.59 26.52
CA ASN A 115 22.40 -5.45 25.64
C ASN A 115 22.22 -5.63 24.12
N ILE A 116 21.14 -5.14 23.47
CA ILE A 116 20.70 -3.76 23.14
C ILE A 116 21.69 -3.00 22.25
N ASN A 117 21.26 -2.63 21.02
CA ASN A 117 21.24 -1.24 20.55
C ASN A 117 20.37 -1.05 19.29
N HIS A 118 19.40 -0.14 19.43
CA HIS A 118 18.40 0.39 18.50
C HIS A 118 18.85 1.70 17.81
N ASN A 119 18.12 2.16 16.78
CA ASN A 119 17.28 3.38 16.84
C ASN A 119 16.71 3.89 15.50
N LEU A 120 15.72 3.24 14.88
CA LEU A 120 15.07 3.82 13.69
C LEU A 120 14.47 5.20 14.02
N ASN A 121 14.55 5.99 12.99
CA ASN A 121 13.64 6.85 12.32
C ASN A 121 13.15 8.28 12.85
N GLN A 122 13.02 9.35 12.02
CA GLN A 122 12.41 10.72 12.11
C GLN A 122 12.11 11.24 10.65
N ASN A 123 11.85 12.51 10.24
CA ASN A 123 10.90 12.87 9.11
C ASN A 123 11.09 14.08 8.10
N THR A 124 10.05 14.33 7.26
CA THR A 124 9.87 15.19 6.05
C THR A 124 9.27 16.54 6.49
N ASN A 125 9.50 17.70 5.88
CA ASN A 125 8.78 18.29 4.73
C ASN A 125 9.13 19.80 4.65
N GLN A 126 9.13 20.42 3.46
CA GLN A 126 8.99 21.88 3.31
C GLN A 126 8.57 22.25 1.88
N ALA A 127 7.48 22.99 1.73
CA ALA A 127 7.19 23.82 0.56
C ALA A 127 6.23 24.98 0.91
N VAL A 128 6.75 26.13 1.36
CA VAL A 128 6.13 27.46 1.14
C VAL A 128 7.26 28.50 1.12
N SER A 129 7.67 28.98 -0.05
CA SER A 129 8.42 30.24 -0.13
C SER A 129 8.35 30.86 -1.52
N GLN A 130 7.42 31.78 -1.72
CA GLN A 130 7.61 32.86 -2.69
C GLN A 130 7.08 34.19 -2.17
N ASN A 131 7.96 35.20 -2.27
CA ASN A 131 7.75 36.64 -2.17
C ASN A 131 7.64 37.28 -0.76
N LEU A 132 8.70 37.97 -0.32
CA LEU A 132 8.80 39.45 -0.37
C LEU A 132 10.06 39.96 0.35
N ASN A 133 10.96 40.58 -0.43
CA ASN A 133 11.96 41.52 0.08
C ASN A 133 11.29 42.87 0.37
N GLN A 134 11.24 43.31 1.64
CA GLN A 134 11.33 44.74 2.01
C GLN A 134 11.44 44.98 3.54
N ASN A 135 12.51 45.68 3.93
CA ASN A 135 12.78 46.22 5.27
C ASN A 135 11.59 46.98 5.88
N VAL A 136 11.08 46.55 7.05
CA VAL A 136 10.34 47.42 7.98
C VAL A 136 10.65 47.02 9.44
N ASN A 137 10.89 48.04 10.27
CA ASN A 137 11.13 48.02 11.70
C ASN A 137 10.30 46.99 12.50
N ALA A 138 10.98 46.22 13.34
CA ALA A 138 10.36 45.43 14.40
C ALA A 138 9.57 46.32 15.38
N SER A 139 8.32 45.94 15.58
CA SER A 139 7.46 46.31 16.72
C SER A 139 6.86 45.01 17.27
N PRO A 140 6.54 44.95 18.57
CA PRO A 140 6.44 43.69 19.31
C PRO A 140 5.24 42.85 18.85
N ILE A 141 5.45 41.53 18.80
CA ILE A 141 4.39 40.56 18.57
C ILE A 141 3.58 40.47 19.88
N GLU A 142 2.44 41.17 19.95
CA GLU A 142 1.28 40.81 20.79
C GLU A 142 0.26 40.22 19.80
N VAL A 143 -0.29 39.00 19.93
CA VAL A 143 -0.79 38.25 21.09
C VAL A 143 -0.72 36.75 20.73
N ALA A 144 -0.15 35.89 21.59
CA ALA A 144 -0.32 34.44 21.46
C ALA A 144 -1.70 34.05 22.01
N ASP A 145 -2.61 33.63 21.13
CA ASP A 145 -3.70 32.76 21.56
C ASP A 145 -3.08 31.40 21.96
N TRP A 146 -3.56 30.78 23.04
CA TRP A 146 -3.07 29.47 23.51
C TRP A 146 -4.05 28.37 23.11
N GLN A 147 -3.53 27.20 22.77
CA GLN A 147 -4.27 25.97 22.54
C GLN A 147 -3.92 24.94 23.63
N THR A 148 -4.91 24.19 24.09
CA THR A 148 -4.69 23.02 24.96
C THR A 148 -4.58 21.78 24.09
N ILE A 149 -3.46 21.08 24.18
CA ILE A 149 -3.27 19.75 23.58
C ILE A 149 -3.62 18.71 24.64
N ASP A 150 -4.66 17.92 24.37
CA ASP A 150 -5.00 16.75 25.19
C ASP A 150 -4.44 15.49 24.53
N TYR A 151 -3.63 14.75 25.28
CA TYR A 151 -3.07 13.46 24.87
C TYR A 151 -3.58 12.32 25.74
N GLN A 152 -3.96 11.20 25.13
CA GLN A 152 -4.28 9.96 25.82
C GLN A 152 -3.91 8.75 24.97
N ARG A 153 -3.20 7.79 25.55
CA ARG A 153 -2.96 6.45 24.98
C ARG A 153 -3.04 5.43 26.12
N TYR A 154 -3.80 4.35 25.92
CA TYR A 154 -4.05 3.33 26.96
C TYR A 154 -4.50 3.90 28.32
N ASP A 155 -3.70 3.61 29.34
CA ASP A 155 -3.79 3.93 30.75
C ASP A 155 -3.01 5.19 31.14
N HIS A 156 -2.55 5.98 30.16
CA HIS A 156 -1.90 7.26 30.41
C HIS A 156 -2.50 8.40 29.58
N GLY A 157 -2.40 9.61 30.12
CA GLY A 157 -2.90 10.79 29.45
C GLY A 157 -2.55 12.06 30.21
N PHE A 158 -2.27 13.10 29.45
CA PHE A 158 -1.97 14.44 29.95
C PHE A 158 -2.58 15.51 29.05
N SER A 159 -2.61 16.74 29.52
CA SER A 159 -2.73 17.90 28.66
C SER A 159 -1.54 18.82 28.85
N ILE A 160 -1.24 19.60 27.82
CA ILE A 160 -0.26 20.67 27.85
C ILE A 160 -0.79 21.84 27.02
N ASP A 161 -0.66 23.06 27.53
CA ASP A 161 -1.03 24.28 26.81
C ASP A 161 0.18 24.76 26.00
N LEU A 162 -0.05 25.11 24.73
CA LEU A 162 0.95 25.59 23.78
C LEU A 162 0.46 26.88 23.11
N PRO A 163 1.35 27.77 22.65
CA PRO A 163 0.96 28.84 21.74
C PRO A 163 0.28 28.28 20.48
N ALA A 164 -0.77 28.95 19.99
CA ALA A 164 -1.58 28.49 18.87
C ALA A 164 -0.82 28.45 17.53
N ASP A 165 0.29 29.17 17.43
CA ASP A 165 1.20 29.20 16.30
C ASP A 165 2.32 28.15 16.39
N TRP A 166 2.40 27.40 17.50
CA TRP A 166 3.29 26.24 17.62
C TRP A 166 2.60 25.00 17.04
N SER A 167 3.12 24.45 15.95
CA SER A 167 2.56 23.27 15.27
C SER A 167 3.09 21.94 15.86
N ALA A 168 2.20 21.00 16.16
CA ALA A 168 2.56 19.63 16.56
C ALA A 168 2.82 18.75 15.33
N ASN A 169 4.03 18.20 15.23
CA ASN A 169 4.37 17.14 14.27
C ASN A 169 4.39 15.80 15.02
N TYR A 170 3.56 14.85 14.59
CA TYR A 170 3.44 13.52 15.21
C TYR A 170 4.35 12.53 14.51
N TYR A 171 5.26 11.89 15.27
CA TYR A 171 6.08 10.78 14.76
C TYR A 171 6.16 9.65 15.79
N SER A 172 5.63 8.48 15.43
CA SER A 172 5.92 7.21 16.10
C SER A 172 6.97 6.47 15.30
N MET A 173 8.05 6.11 15.97
CA MET A 173 9.20 5.39 15.42
C MET A 173 9.34 4.15 16.27
N GLY A 174 8.73 3.06 15.82
CA GLY A 174 8.69 1.81 16.53
C GLY A 174 10.10 1.30 16.78
N MET A 175 10.54 1.43 18.03
CA MET A 175 11.49 0.60 18.79
C MET A 175 12.04 1.44 19.98
N ASN A 176 11.52 1.17 21.19
CA ASN A 176 11.62 1.89 22.50
C ASN A 176 10.55 2.99 22.78
N GLU A 177 10.06 3.02 24.03
CA GLU A 177 8.97 3.87 24.60
C GLU A 177 9.22 5.39 24.55
N TRP A 178 9.22 6.01 23.37
CA TRP A 178 9.40 7.47 23.22
C TRP A 178 8.28 8.03 22.35
N GLU A 179 7.61 9.07 22.83
CA GLU A 179 6.63 9.83 22.06
C GLU A 179 7.12 11.27 21.89
N ASN A 180 7.22 11.75 20.65
CA ASN A 180 7.55 13.14 20.37
C ASN A 180 6.24 13.92 20.25
N PHE A 181 6.08 15.00 21.03
CA PHE A 181 4.81 15.73 21.11
C PHE A 181 4.80 17.10 20.42
N LEU A 182 5.95 17.78 20.23
CA LEU A 182 5.95 19.08 19.57
C LEU A 182 7.35 19.51 19.08
N LEU A 183 7.47 19.90 17.80
CA LEU A 183 8.69 20.51 17.24
C LEU A 183 8.35 21.89 16.68
N VAL A 184 8.93 22.95 17.26
CA VAL A 184 8.67 24.34 16.86
C VAL A 184 9.90 24.93 16.17
N TYR A 185 9.78 25.18 14.87
CA TYR A 185 10.79 25.86 14.07
C TYR A 185 10.25 27.20 13.56
N GLU A 186 11.01 28.29 13.74
CA GLU A 186 10.80 29.54 13.01
C GLU A 186 12.01 29.79 12.09
N TYR A 187 11.77 29.95 10.78
CA TYR A 187 12.82 30.25 9.79
C TYR A 187 12.79 31.74 9.41
N GLY A 188 13.93 32.43 9.63
CA GLY A 188 14.18 33.83 9.27
C GLY A 188 15.68 34.18 9.22
N GLU A 189 16.04 35.47 9.19
CA GLU A 189 17.45 35.94 9.09
C GLU A 189 18.29 35.66 10.36
N GLU A 190 17.69 35.17 11.44
CA GLU A 190 18.36 34.63 12.62
C GLU A 190 17.89 33.18 12.81
N THR A 191 18.78 32.19 12.66
CA THR A 191 18.44 30.77 12.85
C THR A 191 18.17 30.51 14.33
N GLY A 192 16.91 30.26 14.69
CA GLY A 192 16.46 29.88 16.03
C GLY A 192 15.75 28.52 16.00
N TYR A 193 15.93 27.69 17.03
CA TYR A 193 15.13 26.47 17.18
C TYR A 193 14.74 26.26 18.64
N LEU A 194 13.54 25.70 18.84
CA LEU A 194 13.00 25.28 20.12
C LEU A 194 12.30 23.93 19.96
N ASP A 195 12.74 22.95 20.72
CA ASP A 195 12.28 21.57 20.66
C ASP A 195 11.59 21.22 21.99
N LEU A 196 10.40 20.62 21.95
CA LEU A 196 9.62 20.20 23.12
C LEU A 196 9.24 18.71 22.99
N GLU A 197 9.87 17.89 23.81
CA GLU A 197 9.69 16.44 23.83
C GLU A 197 8.95 15.99 25.10
N ILE A 198 8.09 14.96 25.03
CA ILE A 198 7.46 14.36 26.21
C ILE A 198 7.62 12.84 26.18
N GLN A 199 8.53 12.31 26.98
CA GLN A 199 8.79 10.88 27.11
C GLN A 199 8.11 10.30 28.36
N PHE A 200 7.91 8.99 28.41
CA PHE A 200 7.55 8.28 29.64
C PHE A 200 8.39 7.02 29.80
N PHE A 201 8.60 6.65 31.07
CA PHE A 201 9.43 5.52 31.46
C PHE A 201 8.69 4.68 32.50
N ASN A 202 8.69 3.37 32.32
CA ASN A 202 8.25 2.44 33.37
C ASN A 202 9.13 2.60 34.62
N ASN A 203 8.52 3.09 35.70
CA ASN A 203 9.16 3.35 36.98
C ASN A 203 8.16 3.18 38.14
N SER A 204 8.20 2.02 38.80
CA SER A 204 7.47 1.75 40.04
C SER A 204 8.18 2.28 41.30
N GLY A 205 9.36 2.91 41.15
CA GLY A 205 10.17 3.48 42.23
C GLY A 205 9.73 4.90 42.60
N SER A 206 10.49 5.58 43.47
CA SER A 206 10.18 7.00 43.79
C SER A 206 10.76 7.95 42.75
N LEU A 207 9.96 8.94 42.32
CA LEU A 207 10.37 9.99 41.39
C LEU A 207 11.70 10.65 41.80
N SER A 208 11.88 10.99 43.08
CA SER A 208 13.09 11.66 43.57
C SER A 208 14.38 10.84 43.35
N SER A 209 14.31 9.52 43.51
CA SER A 209 15.45 8.62 43.28
C SER A 209 15.74 8.50 41.79
N TRP A 210 14.69 8.29 41.01
CA TRP A 210 14.77 8.20 39.55
C TRP A 210 15.39 9.45 38.94
N VAL A 211 14.94 10.64 39.36
CA VAL A 211 15.48 11.93 38.89
C VAL A 211 16.94 12.10 39.28
N THR A 212 17.38 11.55 40.42
CA THR A 212 18.78 11.65 40.84
C THR A 212 19.69 10.79 39.95
N GLU A 213 19.22 9.60 39.57
CA GLU A 213 19.93 8.72 38.64
C GLU A 213 19.96 9.30 37.22
N HIS A 214 18.82 9.81 36.74
CA HIS A 214 18.70 10.41 35.41
C HIS A 214 19.42 11.75 35.29
N GLN A 215 19.49 12.54 36.37
CA GLN A 215 20.30 13.76 36.39
C GLN A 215 21.76 13.43 36.08
N GLN A 216 22.31 12.34 36.63
CA GLN A 216 23.68 11.95 36.34
C GLN A 216 23.88 11.60 34.86
N MET A 217 22.95 10.85 34.27
CA MET A 217 22.99 10.51 32.84
C MET A 217 22.93 11.75 31.96
N LEU A 218 21.96 12.65 32.20
CA LEU A 218 21.81 13.88 31.42
C LEU A 218 23.02 14.81 31.58
N GLN A 219 23.64 14.87 32.77
CA GLN A 219 24.89 15.61 32.99
C GLN A 219 26.07 15.05 32.18
N GLU A 220 26.13 13.73 32.00
CA GLU A 220 27.13 13.08 31.16
C GLU A 220 26.90 13.41 29.68
N ASP A 221 25.65 13.47 29.25
CA ASP A 221 25.28 13.80 27.86
C ASP A 221 25.52 15.27 27.51
N VAL A 222 25.09 16.22 28.36
CA VAL A 222 25.30 17.66 28.08
C VAL A 222 26.68 18.18 28.47
N GLY A 223 27.45 17.42 29.26
CA GLY A 223 28.78 17.79 29.69
C GLY A 223 28.84 18.99 30.64
N THR A 224 27.72 19.39 31.24
CA THR A 224 27.62 20.50 32.21
C THR A 224 26.82 20.12 33.45
N GLU A 225 27.02 20.87 34.55
CA GLU A 225 26.28 20.64 35.78
C GLU A 225 24.83 21.12 35.64
N LEU A 226 23.88 20.21 35.87
CA LEU A 226 22.46 20.52 35.81
C LEU A 226 21.98 21.05 37.16
N THR A 227 21.24 22.16 37.13
CA THR A 227 20.51 22.66 38.31
C THR A 227 19.22 21.87 38.48
N LYS A 228 19.00 21.33 39.68
CA LYS A 228 17.78 20.62 40.07
C LYS A 228 16.90 21.50 40.96
N GLU A 229 15.64 21.63 40.58
CA GLU A 229 14.59 22.30 41.34
C GLU A 229 13.43 21.33 41.59
N SER A 230 12.91 21.30 42.82
CA SER A 230 11.65 20.61 43.12
C SER A 230 10.50 21.61 43.05
N LYS A 231 9.43 21.28 42.31
CA LYS A 231 8.23 22.11 42.22
C LYS A 231 6.96 21.28 42.31
N THR A 232 5.82 21.95 42.39
CA THR A 232 4.49 21.31 42.35
C THR A 232 3.74 21.87 41.16
N ILE A 233 3.28 21.00 40.26
CA ILE A 233 2.57 21.38 39.03
C ILE A 233 1.21 20.73 39.07
N ASN A 234 0.15 21.54 39.03
CA ASN A 234 -1.22 21.05 39.02
C ASN A 234 -1.56 20.01 40.12
N GLY A 235 -0.86 20.08 41.26
CA GLY A 235 -1.03 19.19 42.41
C GLY A 235 -0.05 18.02 42.48
N GLU A 236 0.77 17.81 41.44
CA GLU A 236 1.73 16.72 41.33
C GLU A 236 3.14 17.14 41.75
N GLU A 237 3.90 16.22 42.36
CA GLU A 237 5.33 16.41 42.60
C GLU A 237 6.07 16.41 41.27
N ALA A 238 6.89 17.44 41.04
CA ALA A 238 7.70 17.55 39.85
C ALA A 238 9.14 17.96 40.18
N TYR A 239 10.08 17.53 39.33
CA TYR A 239 11.46 18.00 39.38
C TYR A 239 11.83 18.62 38.04
N LEU A 240 12.40 19.82 38.07
CA LEU A 240 12.95 20.47 36.89
C LEU A 240 14.48 20.37 36.96
N LEU A 241 15.09 19.79 35.94
CA LEU A 241 16.52 19.87 35.68
C LEU A 241 16.75 20.90 34.58
N SER A 242 17.66 21.84 34.78
CA SER A 242 17.99 22.86 33.79
C SER A 242 19.49 22.93 33.57
N GLY A 243 19.91 23.12 32.34
CA GLY A 243 21.32 23.24 31.98
C GLY A 243 21.53 23.94 30.65
N ASN A 244 22.80 24.17 30.33
CA ASN A 244 23.19 24.62 29.00
C ASN A 244 24.49 23.94 28.57
N TYR A 245 24.71 23.83 27.28
CA TYR A 245 25.97 23.37 26.72
C TYR A 245 26.39 24.25 25.54
N GLN A 246 27.66 24.11 25.14
CA GLN A 246 28.21 24.81 23.98
C GLN A 246 28.43 23.81 22.85
N GLN A 247 27.94 24.13 21.66
CA GLN A 247 28.22 23.39 20.45
C GLN A 247 28.33 24.40 19.29
N ASP A 248 29.36 24.27 18.46
CA ASP A 248 29.57 25.10 17.26
C ASP A 248 29.43 26.64 17.47
N ASP A 249 30.06 27.15 18.54
CA ASP A 249 30.01 28.56 18.98
C ASP A 249 28.61 29.09 19.35
N GLN A 250 27.63 28.20 19.53
CA GLN A 250 26.30 28.51 20.04
C GLN A 250 26.08 27.91 21.44
N THR A 251 25.33 28.64 22.25
CA THR A 251 24.85 28.15 23.55
C THR A 251 23.50 27.49 23.35
N TYR A 252 23.32 26.29 23.87
CA TYR A 252 22.07 25.57 23.86
C TYR A 252 21.56 25.44 25.28
N TYR A 253 20.27 25.68 25.50
CA TYR A 253 19.61 25.56 26.80
C TYR A 253 18.70 24.35 26.80
N ASN A 254 18.64 23.67 27.93
CA ASN A 254 17.80 22.48 28.13
C ASN A 254 17.05 22.60 29.46
N GLN A 255 15.79 22.20 29.46
CA GLN A 255 14.96 22.02 30.64
C GLN A 255 14.29 20.65 30.57
N TRP A 256 14.46 19.80 31.58
CA TRP A 256 13.77 18.51 31.69
C TRP A 256 12.91 18.52 32.95
N GLN A 257 11.60 18.47 32.75
CA GLN A 257 10.62 18.40 33.82
C GLN A 257 10.12 16.98 33.99
N PHE A 258 10.25 16.45 35.20
CA PHE A 258 9.86 15.09 35.54
C PHE A 258 8.65 15.07 36.45
N LEU A 259 7.62 14.31 36.09
CA LEU A 259 6.45 14.02 36.92
C LEU A 259 6.24 12.51 36.99
N GLN A 260 5.52 12.02 38.00
CA GLN A 260 5.20 10.60 38.12
C GLN A 260 3.70 10.41 38.35
N ARG A 261 3.10 9.44 37.64
CA ARG A 261 1.76 8.94 37.93
C ARG A 261 1.79 7.42 37.80
N ASP A 262 1.16 6.74 38.75
CA ASP A 262 1.14 5.28 38.84
C ASP A 262 2.56 4.69 38.82
N ASP A 263 2.85 3.76 37.92
CA ASP A 263 4.17 3.13 37.74
C ASP A 263 4.96 3.76 36.57
N ARG A 264 4.72 5.03 36.25
CA ARG A 264 5.37 5.73 35.13
C ARG A 264 5.91 7.10 35.50
N THR A 265 7.11 7.42 35.02
CA THR A 265 7.72 8.75 35.10
C THR A 265 7.70 9.40 33.73
N TYR A 266 7.18 10.63 33.65
CA TYR A 266 7.08 11.45 32.45
C TYR A 266 8.20 12.47 32.46
N GLN A 267 8.88 12.65 31.34
CA GLN A 267 9.90 13.67 31.10
C GLN A 267 9.42 14.62 30.03
N ILE A 268 9.19 15.88 30.37
CA ILE A 268 8.97 16.96 29.40
C ILE A 268 10.30 17.69 29.20
N ALA A 269 10.94 17.54 28.04
CA ALA A 269 12.20 18.17 27.70
C ALA A 269 11.98 19.36 26.78
N VAL A 270 12.64 20.49 27.05
CA VAL A 270 12.67 21.65 26.17
C VAL A 270 14.12 22.02 25.86
N THR A 271 14.48 22.02 24.59
CA THR A 271 15.83 22.33 24.12
C THR A 271 15.80 23.47 23.10
N GLY A 272 16.73 24.43 23.16
CA GLY A 272 16.81 25.45 22.11
C GLY A 272 18.11 26.24 22.11
N ASN A 273 18.39 26.93 21.01
CA ASN A 273 19.59 27.77 20.90
C ASN A 273 19.43 29.12 21.63
N GLY A 274 20.54 29.70 22.07
CA GLY A 274 20.54 30.67 23.15
C GLY A 274 19.90 32.03 22.89
N VAL A 275 19.71 32.45 21.64
CA VAL A 275 18.97 33.70 21.35
C VAL A 275 17.47 33.42 21.34
N PHE A 276 17.05 32.37 20.63
CA PHE A 276 15.65 32.00 20.46
C PHE A 276 15.04 31.44 21.75
N TYR A 277 15.76 30.55 22.44
CA TYR A 277 15.33 30.00 23.73
C TYR A 277 15.10 31.11 24.77
N GLN A 278 15.95 32.14 24.80
CA GLN A 278 15.79 33.27 25.72
C GLN A 278 14.63 34.18 25.32
N GLN A 279 14.31 34.29 24.02
CA GLN A 279 13.14 35.01 23.54
C GLN A 279 11.83 34.37 24.02
N TYR A 280 11.76 33.03 24.04
CA TYR A 280 10.56 32.28 24.41
C TYR A 280 10.60 31.70 25.84
N LEU A 281 11.50 32.15 26.70
CA LEU A 281 11.69 31.56 28.02
C LEU A 281 10.43 31.64 28.89
N ASP A 282 9.67 32.73 28.78
CA ASP A 282 8.43 32.90 29.55
C ASP A 282 7.32 31.97 29.03
N GLU A 283 7.22 31.76 27.72
CA GLU A 283 6.31 30.82 27.07
C GLU A 283 6.70 29.38 27.41
N ILE A 284 7.98 29.02 27.33
CA ILE A 284 8.51 27.70 27.70
C ILE A 284 8.13 27.35 29.14
N ASN A 285 8.32 28.27 30.08
CA ASN A 285 7.97 28.03 31.48
C ASN A 285 6.45 27.88 31.65
N GLN A 286 5.64 28.64 30.92
CA GLN A 286 4.17 28.49 30.91
C GLN A 286 3.73 27.14 30.32
N VAL A 287 4.35 26.68 29.24
CA VAL A 287 4.13 25.35 28.65
C VAL A 287 4.45 24.27 29.69
N LEU A 288 5.63 24.33 30.31
CA LEU A 288 6.02 23.37 31.35
C LEU A 288 5.06 23.39 32.56
N ASP A 289 4.63 24.56 33.01
CA ASP A 289 3.71 24.72 34.15
C ASP A 289 2.26 24.32 33.82
N SER A 290 1.89 24.28 32.54
CA SER A 290 0.55 23.88 32.10
C SER A 290 0.31 22.37 32.15
N PHE A 291 1.39 21.57 32.19
CA PHE A 291 1.29 20.12 32.14
C PHE A 291 0.39 19.59 33.25
N LYS A 292 -0.67 18.88 32.87
CA LYS A 292 -1.61 18.25 33.81
C LYS A 292 -1.87 16.82 33.38
N PHE A 293 -1.81 15.90 34.32
CA PHE A 293 -2.39 14.58 34.08
C PHE A 293 -3.90 14.73 33.90
N ILE A 294 -4.45 14.08 32.87
CA ILE A 294 -5.90 14.02 32.69
C ILE A 294 -6.44 12.69 33.22
N ASN A 295 -7.69 12.72 33.67
CA ASN A 295 -8.40 11.49 33.95
C ASN A 295 -8.52 10.71 32.64
N LEU A 296 -8.04 9.48 32.67
CA LEU A 296 -8.15 8.55 31.55
C LEU A 296 -9.61 8.35 31.21
N LYS A 297 -9.96 8.51 29.94
CA LYS A 297 -11.20 7.93 29.45
C LYS A 297 -11.09 6.41 29.64
N PRO A 298 -12.06 5.75 30.29
CA PRO A 298 -11.99 4.31 30.54
C PRO A 298 -11.85 3.56 29.21
N LEU A 299 -10.94 2.58 29.20
CA LEU A 299 -10.83 1.62 28.10
C LEU A 299 -12.19 1.00 27.82
N LEU A 300 -12.42 0.77 26.54
CA LEU A 300 -13.69 0.27 26.08
C LEU A 300 -13.96 -1.14 26.51
N THR A 301 -15.17 -1.34 27.01
CA THR A 301 -15.70 -2.67 27.21
C THR A 301 -16.41 -3.08 25.93
N ILE A 302 -15.99 -4.19 25.33
CA ILE A 302 -16.75 -4.82 24.24
C ILE A 302 -18.09 -5.26 24.83
N ILE A 303 -19.18 -4.59 24.45
CA ILE A 303 -20.53 -4.92 24.90
C ILE A 303 -21.11 -5.89 23.87
N GLU A 304 -21.27 -7.17 24.24
CA GLU A 304 -22.12 -8.10 23.50
C GLU A 304 -23.49 -7.43 23.26
N PRO A 305 -24.08 -7.50 22.04
CA PRO A 305 -25.40 -6.93 21.79
C PRO A 305 -26.39 -7.45 22.82
N THR A 306 -26.88 -6.58 23.70
CA THR A 306 -27.59 -7.00 24.93
C THR A 306 -28.95 -7.64 24.66
N THR A 307 -29.48 -7.57 23.43
CA THR A 307 -30.72 -8.24 23.06
C THR A 307 -30.76 -8.64 21.58
N LYS A 308 -31.29 -9.84 21.29
CA LYS A 308 -31.99 -10.12 20.03
C LYS A 308 -33.18 -9.16 19.95
N SER A 309 -32.99 -7.93 19.47
CA SER A 309 -34.14 -7.12 19.11
C SER A 309 -34.72 -7.73 17.85
N ASP A 310 -35.93 -8.30 17.94
CA ASP A 310 -36.75 -8.62 16.78
C ASP A 310 -37.04 -7.32 16.02
N LEU A 311 -36.11 -6.91 15.15
CA LEU A 311 -36.26 -5.70 14.33
C LEU A 311 -37.25 -6.00 13.21
N ALA A 312 -38.23 -5.12 13.05
CA ALA A 312 -39.16 -5.21 11.94
C ALA A 312 -38.38 -5.09 10.62
N THR A 313 -38.55 -6.09 9.75
CA THR A 313 -37.91 -6.18 8.44
C THR A 313 -38.17 -4.92 7.60
N GLY A 314 -37.12 -4.16 7.27
CA GLY A 314 -37.11 -3.20 6.16
C GLY A 314 -36.70 -1.75 6.47
N GLU A 315 -36.90 -1.22 7.69
CA GLU A 315 -36.58 0.19 8.02
C GLU A 315 -35.33 0.35 8.92
N ALA A 316 -34.83 -0.74 9.51
CA ALA A 316 -33.75 -0.69 10.50
C ALA A 316 -32.34 -0.59 9.91
N TYR A 317 -32.19 -0.86 8.61
CA TYR A 317 -30.90 -1.03 7.93
C TYR A 317 -30.50 0.14 7.03
N SER A 318 -31.46 0.98 6.62
CA SER A 318 -31.15 2.20 5.88
C SER A 318 -30.68 3.30 6.84
N ILE A 319 -29.48 3.83 6.60
CA ILE A 319 -28.82 4.86 7.42
C ILE A 319 -28.80 6.17 6.62
N ALA A 320 -29.43 7.20 7.20
CA ALA A 320 -29.41 8.57 6.73
C ALA A 320 -28.48 9.40 7.63
N VAL A 321 -27.59 10.19 7.02
CA VAL A 321 -26.53 10.91 7.72
C VAL A 321 -26.69 12.42 7.49
N ASP A 322 -26.58 13.20 8.56
CA ASP A 322 -26.31 14.63 8.49
C ASP A 322 -24.79 14.81 8.36
N TRP A 323 -24.34 14.98 7.12
CA TRP A 323 -22.92 15.07 6.76
C TRP A 323 -22.30 16.36 7.27
N LEU A 324 -21.07 16.26 7.79
CA LEU A 324 -20.28 17.45 8.12
C LEU A 324 -19.84 18.16 6.84
N SER A 325 -19.56 19.46 6.94
CA SER A 325 -18.97 20.21 5.82
C SER A 325 -17.48 19.98 5.65
N GLU A 326 -16.82 19.48 6.69
CA GLU A 326 -15.42 19.05 6.73
C GLU A 326 -15.30 17.93 7.76
N PRO A 327 -14.49 16.87 7.54
CA PRO A 327 -14.31 15.82 8.52
C PRO A 327 -13.63 16.32 9.79
N GLU A 328 -14.13 15.89 10.95
CA GLU A 328 -13.54 16.21 12.25
C GLU A 328 -12.62 15.07 12.69
N MET A 329 -11.33 15.35 12.90
CA MET A 329 -10.40 14.37 13.43
C MET A 329 -10.78 14.02 14.87
N LEU A 330 -10.91 12.72 15.15
CA LEU A 330 -11.27 12.19 16.45
C LEU A 330 -10.05 11.60 17.15
N ASN A 331 -9.89 11.93 18.42
CA ASN A 331 -8.93 11.28 19.30
C ASN A 331 -9.66 10.20 20.13
N ILE A 332 -9.78 9.00 19.57
CA ILE A 332 -10.47 7.83 20.16
C ILE A 332 -9.48 6.69 20.37
N SER A 333 -9.65 5.95 21.46
CA SER A 333 -8.91 4.70 21.70
C SER A 333 -9.67 3.53 21.05
N ASP A 334 -9.10 2.92 20.02
CA ASP A 334 -9.72 1.79 19.28
C ASP A 334 -9.84 0.55 20.18
N PRO A 335 -11.05 -0.01 20.36
CA PRO A 335 -11.28 -1.20 21.20
C PRO A 335 -10.71 -2.51 20.62
N ILE A 336 -10.36 -2.57 19.33
CA ILE A 336 -10.00 -3.82 18.62
C ILE A 336 -8.48 -4.02 18.52
N PHE A 337 -7.67 -3.00 18.81
CA PHE A 337 -6.21 -3.07 18.80
C PHE A 337 -5.65 -2.82 20.20
N LEU A 338 -5.34 -3.90 20.93
CA LEU A 338 -4.80 -3.86 22.30
C LEU A 338 -3.37 -4.42 22.42
N ASN A 339 -2.66 -4.67 21.31
CA ASN A 339 -1.33 -5.27 21.36
C ASN A 339 -0.35 -4.59 20.39
N GLU A 340 0.22 -3.47 20.83
CA GLU A 340 1.24 -2.69 20.09
C GLU A 340 2.63 -3.34 20.03
N GLU A 341 2.84 -4.47 20.72
CA GLU A 341 4.03 -5.28 20.46
C GLU A 341 3.93 -6.03 19.12
N ASN A 342 2.76 -5.97 18.47
CA ASN A 342 2.48 -6.64 17.22
C ASN A 342 2.00 -5.74 16.06
N PHE A 343 2.96 -5.17 15.31
CA PHE A 343 2.86 -4.49 14.00
C PHE A 343 2.31 -3.05 13.89
N VAL A 344 2.82 -2.40 12.85
CA VAL A 344 3.05 -0.97 12.63
C VAL A 344 2.07 -0.45 11.55
N ALA A 345 0.91 0.05 11.97
CA ALA A 345 -0.04 0.75 11.11
C ALA A 345 -0.56 2.00 11.82
N THR A 346 -0.56 3.16 11.14
CA THR A 346 -1.17 4.39 11.67
C THR A 346 -2.63 4.47 11.25
N ARG A 347 -3.54 4.69 12.20
CA ARG A 347 -4.96 4.90 11.95
C ARG A 347 -5.36 6.33 12.24
N ASP A 348 -5.94 6.99 11.24
CA ASP A 348 -6.61 8.27 11.40
C ASP A 348 -8.12 8.06 11.53
N TYR A 349 -8.74 8.68 12.53
CA TYR A 349 -10.19 8.59 12.77
C TYR A 349 -10.84 9.92 12.44
N TYR A 350 -11.81 9.92 11.53
CA TYR A 350 -12.52 11.12 11.11
C TYR A 350 -14.01 10.93 11.28
N LYS A 351 -14.64 11.74 12.15
CA LYS A 351 -16.09 11.90 12.12
C LYS A 351 -16.46 12.60 10.83
N VAL A 352 -17.39 11.99 10.10
CA VAL A 352 -17.86 12.51 8.79
C VAL A 352 -19.33 12.93 8.82
N GLY A 353 -20.09 12.50 9.83
CA GLY A 353 -21.48 12.92 9.98
C GLY A 353 -22.15 12.35 11.23
N THR A 354 -23.41 12.74 11.45
CA THR A 354 -24.27 12.21 12.52
C THR A 354 -25.45 11.47 11.91
N ILE A 355 -25.72 10.24 12.36
CA ILE A 355 -26.81 9.43 11.85
C ILE A 355 -28.16 9.97 12.38
N THR A 356 -29.16 10.07 11.52
CA THR A 356 -30.43 10.78 11.79
C THR A 356 -31.65 9.88 11.85
N ASN A 357 -31.49 8.57 11.62
CA ASN A 357 -32.59 7.62 11.60
C ASN A 357 -32.18 6.22 12.07
N GLY A 358 -33.18 5.35 12.21
CA GLY A 358 -32.97 3.93 12.44
C GLY A 358 -32.34 3.64 13.80
N ARG A 359 -31.68 2.49 13.89
CA ARG A 359 -31.09 1.97 15.15
C ARG A 359 -29.88 2.76 15.64
N TYR A 360 -29.27 3.55 14.77
CA TYR A 360 -28.06 4.33 15.05
C TYR A 360 -28.37 5.83 15.16
N GLU A 361 -29.64 6.23 15.22
CA GLU A 361 -30.05 7.63 15.34
C GLU A 361 -29.34 8.32 16.51
N GLY A 362 -28.65 9.43 16.20
CA GLY A 362 -27.86 10.22 17.14
C GLY A 362 -26.42 9.72 17.36
N MET A 363 -26.00 8.64 16.71
CA MET A 363 -24.61 8.15 16.73
C MET A 363 -23.78 8.76 15.60
N ASP A 364 -22.45 8.74 15.75
CA ASP A 364 -21.53 9.32 14.77
C ASP A 364 -21.16 8.29 13.70
N LEU A 365 -21.07 8.72 12.44
CA LEU A 365 -20.41 7.96 11.38
C LEU A 365 -18.94 8.38 11.31
N VAL A 366 -18.04 7.40 11.34
CA VAL A 366 -16.59 7.61 11.41
C VAL A 366 -15.89 6.82 10.31
N ASN A 367 -15.01 7.48 9.58
CA ASN A 367 -14.05 6.87 8.67
C ASN A 367 -12.74 6.62 9.42
N ILE A 368 -12.27 5.38 9.40
CA ILE A 368 -10.97 4.96 9.91
C ILE A 368 -10.08 4.70 8.68
N LEU A 369 -9.03 5.49 8.53
CA LEU A 369 -8.05 5.33 7.45
C LEU A 369 -6.78 4.70 8.03
N GLU A 370 -6.53 3.45 7.65
CA GLU A 370 -5.37 2.67 8.08
C GLU A 370 -4.27 2.68 7.01
N VAL A 371 -3.04 2.99 7.39
CA VAL A 371 -1.86 2.88 6.52
C VAL A 371 -1.15 1.56 6.84
N PRO A 372 -1.19 0.54 5.95
CA PRO A 372 -0.45 -0.70 6.17
C PRO A 372 1.07 -0.48 6.02
N GLU A 373 1.88 -1.33 6.65
CA GLU A 373 3.35 -1.24 6.55
C GLU A 373 3.85 -1.71 5.18
N GLY A 374 4.74 -0.93 4.55
CA GLY A 374 5.38 -1.23 3.26
C GLY A 374 5.12 -0.16 2.18
N PRO A 375 6.07 0.08 1.25
CA PRO A 375 5.85 1.02 0.17
C PRO A 375 4.78 0.50 -0.82
N ALA A 376 3.95 1.42 -1.32
CA ALA A 376 2.96 1.22 -2.39
C ALA A 376 1.59 0.61 -2.02
N PHE A 377 1.09 0.79 -0.80
CA PHE A 377 -0.30 0.46 -0.46
C PHE A 377 -1.14 1.73 -0.26
N GLY A 378 -2.32 1.78 -0.89
CA GLY A 378 -3.35 2.77 -0.55
C GLY A 378 -3.85 2.60 0.89
N LYS A 379 -4.46 3.63 1.48
CA LYS A 379 -5.04 3.51 2.82
C LYS A 379 -6.20 2.51 2.81
N ASP A 380 -6.27 1.61 3.77
CA ASP A 380 -7.44 0.78 4.02
C ASP A 380 -8.51 1.60 4.73
N LEU A 381 -9.76 1.53 4.28
CA LEU A 381 -10.87 2.29 4.84
C LEU A 381 -11.83 1.37 5.59
N TYR A 382 -12.04 1.65 6.87
CA TYR A 382 -13.10 1.06 7.66
C TYR A 382 -14.13 2.12 8.03
N ARG A 383 -15.41 1.88 7.74
CA ARG A 383 -16.49 2.78 8.15
C ARG A 383 -17.23 2.19 9.33
N VAL A 384 -17.33 2.97 10.40
CA VAL A 384 -17.91 2.52 11.66
C VAL A 384 -18.98 3.48 12.15
N VAL A 385 -20.00 2.92 12.81
CA VAL A 385 -20.87 3.67 13.69
C VAL A 385 -20.22 3.75 15.05
N TYR A 386 -20.00 4.96 15.53
CA TYR A 386 -19.42 5.23 16.84
C TYR A 386 -20.50 5.67 17.83
N ASN A 387 -20.76 4.85 18.84
CA ASN A 387 -21.62 5.20 19.95
C ASN A 387 -20.78 5.79 21.08
N SER A 388 -20.65 7.12 21.12
CA SER A 388 -19.86 7.82 22.14
C SER A 388 -20.31 7.57 23.58
N SER A 389 -21.58 7.21 23.81
CA SER A 389 -22.11 6.96 25.17
C SER A 389 -21.65 5.62 25.76
N GLU A 390 -21.43 4.64 24.88
CA GLU A 390 -20.88 3.32 25.21
C GLU A 390 -19.40 3.21 24.79
N ASN A 391 -18.93 4.25 24.10
CA ASN A 391 -17.66 4.39 23.39
C ASN A 391 -17.47 3.26 22.32
N SER A 392 -18.51 2.52 21.93
CA SER A 392 -18.37 1.30 21.11
C SER A 392 -18.37 1.59 19.61
N PHE A 393 -17.72 0.71 18.82
CA PHE A 393 -17.81 0.70 17.36
C PHE A 393 -18.68 -0.45 16.84
N VAL A 394 -19.40 -0.16 15.76
CA VAL A 394 -20.02 -1.16 14.89
C VAL A 394 -19.49 -0.96 13.48
N TYR A 395 -18.81 -1.97 12.94
CA TYR A 395 -18.24 -1.93 11.60
C TYR A 395 -19.32 -2.15 10.55
N LEU A 396 -19.36 -1.29 9.54
CA LEU A 396 -20.30 -1.42 8.43
C LEU A 396 -19.63 -2.26 7.34
N GLU A 397 -19.98 -3.55 7.26
CA GLU A 397 -19.24 -4.54 6.45
C GLU A 397 -19.18 -4.13 4.97
N LYS A 398 -20.31 -3.70 4.40
CA LYS A 398 -20.39 -3.25 3.01
C LYS A 398 -19.45 -2.07 2.69
N TYR A 399 -19.16 -1.24 3.69
CA TYR A 399 -18.41 0.01 3.52
C TYR A 399 -17.02 -0.02 4.15
N SER A 400 -16.55 -1.20 4.55
CA SER A 400 -15.26 -1.40 5.21
C SER A 400 -14.38 -2.35 4.40
N TYR A 401 -13.08 -2.12 4.49
CA TYR A 401 -12.07 -3.05 4.01
C TYR A 401 -12.15 -4.37 4.78
N ASN A 402 -11.44 -5.39 4.28
CA ASN A 402 -11.57 -6.77 4.73
C ASN A 402 -11.47 -6.90 6.27
N LEU A 403 -12.59 -7.26 6.90
CA LEU A 403 -12.69 -7.41 8.36
C LEU A 403 -12.04 -8.71 8.87
N SER A 404 -11.65 -9.64 7.99
CA SER A 404 -11.01 -10.91 8.37
C SER A 404 -9.61 -10.75 8.95
N TYR A 405 -9.04 -9.55 8.91
CA TYR A 405 -7.74 -9.23 9.50
C TYR A 405 -7.81 -8.97 11.01
N PHE A 406 -9.00 -8.75 11.58
CA PHE A 406 -9.12 -8.45 13.00
C PHE A 406 -9.02 -9.70 13.88
N GLN A 407 -7.98 -9.76 14.71
CA GLN A 407 -7.72 -10.84 15.67
C GLN A 407 -8.58 -10.78 16.94
N MET A 408 -9.38 -9.73 17.13
CA MET A 408 -10.22 -9.53 18.31
C MET A 408 -11.70 -9.61 17.96
N ASN A 409 -12.53 -9.81 18.99
CA ASN A 409 -13.98 -9.78 18.84
C ASN A 409 -14.43 -8.37 18.45
N PHE A 410 -15.24 -8.26 17.40
CA PHE A 410 -15.86 -7.01 16.97
C PHE A 410 -17.33 -7.22 16.62
N THR A 411 -18.05 -6.11 16.55
CA THR A 411 -19.45 -6.05 16.13
C THR A 411 -19.52 -5.48 14.72
N TYR A 412 -20.26 -6.12 13.82
CA TYR A 412 -20.46 -5.65 12.46
C TYR A 412 -21.92 -5.71 12.02
N ASP A 413 -22.31 -4.78 11.14
CA ASP A 413 -23.59 -4.77 10.45
C ASP A 413 -23.36 -5.04 8.96
N SER A 414 -23.84 -6.20 8.48
CA SER A 414 -23.76 -6.61 7.07
C SER A 414 -24.89 -6.07 6.21
N GLU A 415 -25.98 -5.62 6.85
CA GLU A 415 -27.21 -5.21 6.17
C GLU A 415 -27.31 -3.68 6.07
N ALA A 416 -26.44 -2.95 6.77
CA ALA A 416 -26.42 -1.49 6.75
C ALA A 416 -26.22 -0.91 5.34
N GLU A 417 -27.10 0.02 4.96
CA GLU A 417 -27.08 0.73 3.68
C GLU A 417 -27.04 2.25 3.91
N ILE A 418 -25.99 2.90 3.43
CA ILE A 418 -25.85 4.37 3.35
C ILE A 418 -25.92 4.75 1.88
N THR A 419 -27.11 5.07 1.37
CA THR A 419 -27.32 5.33 -0.07
C THR A 419 -26.51 6.51 -0.60
N ASP A 420 -26.19 7.47 0.26
CA ASP A 420 -25.38 8.65 -0.09
C ASP A 420 -23.90 8.29 -0.38
N LEU A 421 -23.43 7.14 0.11
CA LEU A 421 -22.07 6.61 -0.12
C LEU A 421 -22.03 5.57 -1.25
N ASP A 422 -23.15 5.34 -1.94
CA ASP A 422 -23.21 4.50 -3.13
C ASP A 422 -23.32 5.43 -4.36
N PRO A 423 -22.21 6.07 -4.80
CA PRO A 423 -22.22 6.92 -5.97
C PRO A 423 -22.63 6.10 -7.22
N PRO A 424 -23.11 6.77 -8.29
CA PRO A 424 -23.60 6.03 -9.45
C PRO A 424 -22.45 5.27 -10.13
N GLU A 425 -22.67 3.98 -10.42
CA GLU A 425 -21.72 3.13 -11.17
C GLU A 425 -21.33 3.75 -12.52
N THR A 426 -22.23 4.55 -13.10
CA THR A 426 -21.99 5.27 -14.35
C THR A 426 -22.44 6.73 -14.27
N ILE A 427 -21.62 7.66 -14.74
CA ILE A 427 -21.95 9.08 -14.85
C ILE A 427 -22.06 9.48 -16.33
N THR A 428 -23.21 10.00 -16.73
CA THR A 428 -23.42 10.46 -18.11
C THR A 428 -22.68 11.79 -18.33
N ILE A 429 -21.84 11.85 -19.37
CA ILE A 429 -21.18 13.10 -19.72
C ILE A 429 -22.07 13.93 -20.65
N PRO A 430 -22.36 15.21 -20.35
CA PRO A 430 -23.27 16.02 -21.16
C PRO A 430 -22.86 16.14 -22.62
N ASN A 431 -23.80 15.83 -23.53
CA ASN A 431 -23.65 15.91 -25.00
C ASN A 431 -22.65 14.92 -25.62
N LEU A 432 -22.20 13.93 -24.87
CA LEU A 432 -21.31 12.89 -25.35
C LEU A 432 -22.01 11.53 -25.40
N ARG A 433 -21.46 10.60 -26.18
CA ARG A 433 -21.96 9.21 -26.27
C ARG A 433 -21.36 8.29 -25.21
N VAL A 434 -20.12 8.58 -24.82
CA VAL A 434 -19.41 7.88 -23.75
C VAL A 434 -19.88 8.37 -22.38
N TYR A 435 -19.68 7.54 -21.37
CA TYR A 435 -19.97 7.82 -19.98
C TYR A 435 -18.76 7.48 -19.12
N LEU A 436 -18.71 8.01 -17.92
CA LEU A 436 -17.74 7.59 -16.92
C LEU A 436 -18.27 6.33 -16.24
N GLN A 437 -17.41 5.33 -16.01
CA GLN A 437 -17.70 4.14 -15.24
C GLN A 437 -16.81 4.12 -13.98
N GLU A 438 -17.40 3.73 -12.85
CA GLU A 438 -16.72 3.66 -11.56
C GLU A 438 -15.54 2.70 -11.61
N GLU A 439 -14.41 3.13 -11.03
CA GLU A 439 -13.26 2.26 -10.78
C GLU A 439 -13.50 1.42 -9.51
N LEU A 440 -13.26 0.12 -9.61
CA LEU A 440 -13.50 -0.84 -8.51
C LEU A 440 -12.48 -0.72 -7.38
N TYR A 441 -11.27 -0.24 -7.68
CA TYR A 441 -10.22 -0.01 -6.69
C TYR A 441 -9.81 1.46 -6.73
N ASN A 442 -10.02 2.17 -5.62
CA ASN A 442 -9.75 3.60 -5.50
C ASN A 442 -8.88 3.86 -4.29
N GLU A 443 -8.01 4.85 -4.39
CA GLU A 443 -7.31 5.39 -3.23
C GLU A 443 -8.33 5.94 -2.22
N ASN A 444 -8.29 5.48 -0.96
CA ASN A 444 -9.07 6.08 0.14
C ASN A 444 -8.42 7.40 0.61
N LYS A 445 -8.29 8.33 -0.33
CA LYS A 445 -7.65 9.63 -0.16
C LYS A 445 -8.72 10.70 0.09
N ARG A 446 -8.41 11.63 1.00
CA ARG A 446 -9.29 12.77 1.27
C ARG A 446 -9.26 13.74 0.11
N PHE A 447 -10.43 14.23 -0.30
CA PHE A 447 -10.57 15.19 -1.40
C PHE A 447 -9.80 16.49 -1.13
N SER A 448 -9.71 16.92 0.13
CA SER A 448 -8.97 18.13 0.55
C SER A 448 -7.45 18.06 0.35
N LEU A 449 -6.88 16.88 0.06
CA LEU A 449 -5.46 16.69 -0.24
C LEU A 449 -5.16 16.72 -1.75
N MET A 450 -6.17 16.90 -2.59
CA MET A 450 -6.00 16.97 -4.04
C MET A 450 -5.65 18.40 -4.45
N GLU A 451 -4.69 18.54 -5.36
CA GLU A 451 -4.24 19.82 -5.90
C GLU A 451 -4.54 19.92 -7.39
N ASN A 452 -4.73 21.14 -7.90
CA ASN A 452 -4.86 21.43 -9.34
C ASN A 452 -6.02 20.73 -10.09
N LEU A 453 -7.09 20.36 -9.40
CA LEU A 453 -8.27 19.74 -10.01
C LEU A 453 -8.97 20.66 -11.02
N GLU A 454 -9.30 20.12 -12.19
CA GLU A 454 -10.14 20.78 -13.18
C GLU A 454 -11.59 20.31 -13.03
N ARG A 455 -12.52 21.23 -12.73
CA ARG A 455 -13.94 20.90 -12.71
C ARG A 455 -14.51 20.84 -14.13
N LEU A 456 -14.98 19.66 -14.53
CA LEU A 456 -15.52 19.42 -15.88
C LEU A 456 -16.99 19.80 -16.00
N PHE A 457 -17.86 19.19 -15.17
CA PHE A 457 -19.30 19.40 -15.21
C PHE A 457 -19.96 19.06 -13.86
N VAL A 458 -21.28 19.19 -13.81
CA VAL A 458 -22.10 18.81 -12.65
C VAL A 458 -23.08 17.73 -13.09
N ASP A 459 -22.97 16.56 -12.48
CA ASP A 459 -23.95 15.49 -12.60
C ASP A 459 -25.07 15.68 -11.56
N ALA A 460 -26.28 15.22 -11.89
CA ALA A 460 -27.44 15.38 -11.02
C ALA A 460 -27.38 14.50 -9.75
N THR A 461 -26.66 13.38 -9.81
CA THR A 461 -26.53 12.41 -8.72
C THR A 461 -25.13 12.47 -8.11
N ALA A 462 -24.07 12.45 -8.92
CA ALA A 462 -22.69 12.43 -8.45
C ALA A 462 -22.14 13.81 -8.03
N GLY A 463 -22.85 14.90 -8.34
CA GLY A 463 -22.40 16.25 -8.01
C GLY A 463 -21.31 16.76 -8.95
N ASN A 464 -20.28 17.43 -8.41
CA ASN A 464 -19.20 17.97 -9.24
C ASN A 464 -18.29 16.83 -9.71
N VAL A 465 -18.04 16.79 -11.02
CA VAL A 465 -17.08 15.87 -11.63
C VAL A 465 -15.83 16.64 -12.00
N TYR A 466 -14.68 16.11 -11.58
CA TYR A 466 -13.37 16.71 -11.79
C TYR A 466 -12.46 15.81 -12.63
N PHE A 467 -11.45 16.42 -13.22
CA PHE A 467 -10.30 15.76 -13.80
C PHE A 467 -9.06 16.12 -12.96
N ASP A 468 -8.30 15.10 -12.56
CA ASP A 468 -7.00 15.25 -11.91
C ASP A 468 -5.90 15.12 -12.96
N PRO A 469 -5.22 16.20 -13.36
CA PRO A 469 -4.15 16.15 -14.35
C PRO A 469 -2.86 15.51 -13.81
N THR A 470 -2.77 15.24 -12.51
CA THR A 470 -1.58 14.64 -11.87
C THR A 470 -1.57 13.11 -12.04
N GLN A 471 -2.76 12.50 -11.96
CA GLN A 471 -2.97 11.06 -12.13
C GLN A 471 -3.76 10.70 -13.41
N ASN A 472 -4.16 11.70 -14.20
CA ASN A 472 -5.04 11.56 -15.37
C ASN A 472 -6.35 10.80 -15.08
N CYS A 473 -6.95 11.09 -13.92
CA CYS A 473 -8.13 10.40 -13.40
C CYS A 473 -9.37 11.31 -13.39
N PHE A 474 -10.54 10.74 -13.65
CA PHE A 474 -11.81 11.41 -13.39
C PHE A 474 -12.26 11.10 -11.97
N ILE A 475 -12.62 12.12 -11.19
CA ILE A 475 -12.96 11.95 -9.78
C ILE A 475 -14.22 12.71 -9.39
N ILE A 476 -14.89 12.22 -8.36
CA ILE A 476 -15.90 12.94 -7.59
C ILE A 476 -15.51 12.97 -6.12
N GLU A 477 -16.10 13.91 -5.39
CA GLU A 477 -16.04 13.95 -3.92
C GLU A 477 -17.28 13.25 -3.36
N THR A 478 -17.09 12.26 -2.49
CA THR A 478 -18.19 11.63 -1.76
C THR A 478 -18.58 12.46 -0.53
N PRO A 479 -19.80 12.31 0.02
CA PRO A 479 -20.25 13.07 1.18
C PRO A 479 -19.39 12.94 2.45
N ASP A 480 -18.60 11.88 2.57
CA ASP A 480 -17.61 11.67 3.63
C ASP A 480 -16.22 12.28 3.31
N HIS A 481 -16.14 13.12 2.28
CA HIS A 481 -14.96 13.86 1.81
C HIS A 481 -13.79 12.97 1.33
N LEU A 482 -14.09 11.78 0.86
CA LEU A 482 -13.13 10.94 0.14
C LEU A 482 -13.29 11.13 -1.37
N ILE A 483 -12.26 10.73 -2.11
CA ILE A 483 -12.34 10.70 -3.57
C ILE A 483 -12.93 9.37 -4.03
N LYS A 484 -13.67 9.42 -5.13
CA LYS A 484 -14.05 8.24 -5.90
C LYS A 484 -13.61 8.43 -7.34
N GLN A 485 -12.88 7.46 -7.89
CA GLN A 485 -12.33 7.55 -9.25
C GLN A 485 -13.24 6.84 -10.26
N TYR A 486 -13.14 7.29 -11.50
CA TYR A 486 -13.89 6.83 -12.66
C TYR A 486 -13.00 6.80 -13.90
N HIS A 487 -13.33 5.91 -14.85
CA HIS A 487 -12.74 5.89 -16.19
C HIS A 487 -13.74 6.16 -17.31
N LEU A 488 -13.24 6.51 -18.48
CA LEU A 488 -14.07 6.59 -19.69
C LEU A 488 -14.50 5.20 -20.13
N LYS A 489 -15.81 4.93 -20.13
CA LYS A 489 -16.37 3.77 -20.80
C LYS A 489 -16.34 3.98 -22.31
N LEU A 490 -15.50 3.21 -22.98
CA LEU A 490 -15.32 3.29 -24.42
C LEU A 490 -16.10 2.16 -25.12
N ASP A 491 -16.96 2.52 -26.08
CA ASP A 491 -17.81 1.57 -26.82
C ASP A 491 -17.00 0.56 -27.66
N PHE A 492 -15.73 0.86 -27.92
CA PHE A 492 -14.81 0.01 -28.65
C PHE A 492 -13.92 -0.85 -27.74
N ILE A 493 -14.24 -0.94 -26.45
CA ILE A 493 -13.58 -1.81 -25.48
C ILE A 493 -14.62 -2.76 -24.91
N ASN A 494 -14.37 -4.07 -24.99
CA ASN A 494 -15.19 -5.06 -24.29
C ASN A 494 -14.80 -5.09 -22.80
N ASP A 495 -15.72 -5.55 -21.93
CA ASP A 495 -15.51 -5.64 -20.48
C ASP A 495 -14.10 -6.17 -20.15
N PHE A 496 -13.41 -5.48 -19.21
CA PHE A 496 -12.05 -5.79 -18.81
C PHE A 496 -11.91 -7.27 -18.44
N SER A 497 -10.81 -7.90 -18.85
CA SER A 497 -10.47 -9.21 -18.30
C SER A 497 -10.09 -9.03 -16.82
N GLU A 498 -10.87 -9.62 -15.89
CA GLU A 498 -10.58 -9.70 -14.45
C GLU A 498 -9.32 -10.56 -14.12
N GLY A 499 -8.31 -10.56 -14.99
CA GLY A 499 -7.18 -11.48 -14.96
C GLY A 499 -6.05 -11.00 -14.05
N GLU A 500 -5.97 -11.60 -12.86
CA GLU A 500 -4.79 -11.68 -11.98
C GLU A 500 -4.17 -10.32 -11.59
N TYR A 501 -4.93 -9.59 -10.77
CA TYR A 501 -4.60 -8.36 -10.04
C TYR A 501 -3.35 -8.48 -9.15
N MET A 502 -2.17 -8.51 -9.76
CA MET A 502 -0.90 -8.31 -9.07
C MET A 502 -0.34 -6.90 -9.30
N LEU A 503 -0.89 -6.10 -10.24
CA LEU A 503 -0.25 -4.88 -10.77
C LEU A 503 -1.22 -3.73 -11.19
N ASP A 504 -2.47 -3.68 -10.72
CA ASP A 504 -3.37 -2.50 -10.85
C ASP A 504 -3.50 -1.83 -12.26
N TYR A 505 -3.53 -2.60 -13.36
CA TYR A 505 -3.78 -2.05 -14.70
C TYR A 505 -4.89 -2.79 -15.46
N SER A 506 -5.55 -2.06 -16.36
CA SER A 506 -6.64 -2.58 -17.19
C SER A 506 -6.13 -3.14 -18.52
N SER A 507 -6.60 -4.31 -18.93
CA SER A 507 -6.30 -4.91 -20.24
C SER A 507 -7.57 -5.37 -20.97
N PHE A 508 -7.55 -5.24 -22.30
CA PHE A 508 -8.70 -5.53 -23.16
C PHE A 508 -8.28 -5.69 -24.63
N VAL A 509 -9.10 -6.38 -25.42
CA VAL A 509 -8.98 -6.39 -26.89
C VAL A 509 -9.87 -5.29 -27.47
N PRO A 510 -9.31 -4.21 -28.05
CA PRO A 510 -10.11 -3.12 -28.61
C PRO A 510 -10.79 -3.55 -29.93
N LEU A 511 -12.06 -3.18 -30.08
CA LEU A 511 -12.87 -3.35 -31.28
C LEU A 511 -12.51 -2.29 -32.33
N ILE A 512 -11.31 -2.38 -32.88
CA ILE A 512 -10.79 -1.47 -33.93
C ILE A 512 -10.48 -2.24 -35.22
N THR A 513 -10.52 -1.54 -36.35
CA THR A 513 -10.12 -2.03 -37.67
C THR A 513 -9.05 -1.12 -38.25
N TRP A 514 -7.90 -1.68 -38.59
CA TRP A 514 -6.81 -0.97 -39.24
C TRP A 514 -7.18 -0.58 -40.68
N SER A 515 -6.46 0.39 -41.25
CA SER A 515 -6.73 0.93 -42.59
C SER A 515 -6.52 -0.10 -43.72
N ASP A 516 -5.75 -1.16 -43.44
CA ASP A 516 -5.59 -2.29 -44.36
C ASP A 516 -6.73 -3.32 -44.29
N GLY A 517 -7.69 -3.11 -43.37
CA GLY A 517 -8.86 -3.94 -43.15
C GLY A 517 -8.66 -5.08 -42.13
N THR A 518 -7.51 -5.13 -41.44
CA THR A 518 -7.28 -6.12 -40.38
C THR A 518 -7.96 -5.71 -39.07
N GLU A 519 -8.51 -6.69 -38.36
CA GLU A 519 -9.12 -6.52 -37.03
C GLU A 519 -8.09 -6.86 -35.95
N VAL A 520 -8.17 -6.20 -34.79
CA VAL A 520 -7.30 -6.49 -33.64
C VAL A 520 -7.76 -7.72 -32.89
N SER A 521 -6.81 -8.57 -32.54
CA SER A 521 -7.03 -9.77 -31.71
C SER A 521 -6.19 -9.79 -30.44
N GLU A 522 -5.27 -8.85 -30.33
CA GLU A 522 -4.29 -8.67 -29.26
C GLU A 522 -4.81 -7.73 -28.18
N GLU A 523 -4.32 -7.90 -26.96
CA GLU A 523 -4.68 -7.06 -25.83
C GLU A 523 -3.88 -5.76 -25.79
N TYR A 524 -4.56 -4.68 -25.39
CA TYR A 524 -4.01 -3.36 -25.15
C TYR A 524 -4.41 -2.89 -23.75
N THR A 525 -3.67 -1.91 -23.26
CA THR A 525 -3.99 -1.11 -22.07
C THR A 525 -3.97 0.36 -22.42
N TYR A 526 -4.77 1.18 -21.74
CA TYR A 526 -4.65 2.64 -21.80
C TYR A 526 -3.94 3.23 -20.58
N ASN A 527 -3.39 2.39 -19.70
CA ASN A 527 -2.64 2.80 -18.53
C ASN A 527 -1.14 2.96 -18.87
N GLU A 528 -0.47 3.89 -18.20
CA GLU A 528 0.99 3.90 -18.14
C GLU A 528 1.48 3.04 -16.97
N MET A 529 2.31 2.03 -17.28
CA MET A 529 2.96 1.22 -16.26
C MET A 529 3.96 2.07 -15.46
N GLY A 530 3.87 1.98 -14.13
CA GLY A 530 4.72 2.69 -13.19
C GLY A 530 4.89 1.93 -11.88
N GLY A 531 6.12 1.55 -11.53
CA GLY A 531 6.41 0.81 -10.30
C GLY A 531 5.66 -0.53 -10.26
N CYS A 532 4.91 -0.77 -9.18
CA CYS A 532 4.10 -1.98 -9.02
C CYS A 532 2.67 -1.90 -9.54
N GLY A 533 2.35 -0.88 -10.31
CA GLY A 533 0.97 -0.60 -10.68
C GLY A 533 0.84 0.15 -12.00
N SER A 534 -0.38 0.59 -12.26
CA SER A 534 -0.59 1.74 -13.11
C SER A 534 -0.15 3.02 -12.39
N ARG A 535 0.48 3.94 -13.12
CA ARG A 535 0.77 5.31 -12.66
C ARG A 535 -0.44 6.24 -12.80
N ASP A 536 -1.35 5.92 -13.70
CA ASP A 536 -2.45 6.78 -14.10
C ASP A 536 -3.76 6.02 -14.36
N CYS A 537 -4.89 6.72 -14.37
CA CYS A 537 -6.14 6.09 -14.81
C CYS A 537 -6.20 5.99 -16.34
N HIS A 538 -5.66 6.98 -17.05
CA HIS A 538 -5.52 6.98 -18.51
C HIS A 538 -4.21 7.65 -18.91
N SER A 539 -3.51 7.07 -19.87
CA SER A 539 -2.29 7.61 -20.44
C SER A 539 -2.64 8.74 -21.41
N ILE A 540 -2.85 9.92 -20.83
CA ILE A 540 -3.26 11.14 -21.53
C ILE A 540 -2.02 11.97 -21.89
N TYR A 541 -1.98 12.40 -23.15
CA TYR A 541 -0.97 13.29 -23.68
C TYR A 541 -1.59 14.55 -24.30
N THR A 542 -0.88 15.67 -24.16
CA THR A 542 -1.15 16.90 -24.87
C THR A 542 -0.64 16.82 -26.31
N SER A 543 -1.20 17.66 -27.18
CA SER A 543 -0.72 17.79 -28.56
C SER A 543 0.78 18.14 -28.61
N GLU A 544 1.26 18.96 -27.67
CA GLU A 544 2.67 19.38 -27.63
C GLU A 544 3.61 18.21 -27.30
N GLU A 545 3.25 17.37 -26.32
CA GLU A 545 4.02 16.17 -25.95
C GLU A 545 4.13 15.16 -27.10
N LEU A 546 3.12 15.11 -27.97
CA LEU A 546 3.13 14.25 -29.16
C LEU A 546 3.86 14.87 -30.38
N GLY A 547 4.43 16.08 -30.24
CA GLY A 547 5.07 16.80 -31.35
C GLY A 547 4.08 17.53 -32.29
N GLY A 548 2.85 17.72 -31.84
CA GLY A 548 1.73 18.36 -32.53
C GLY A 548 0.79 17.38 -33.23
N ASP A 549 -0.49 17.74 -33.37
CA ASP A 549 -1.51 16.89 -34.05
C ASP A 549 -1.10 16.48 -35.49
N ALA A 550 -0.21 17.23 -36.13
CA ALA A 550 0.31 16.92 -37.47
C ALA A 550 1.38 15.81 -37.49
N ALA A 551 1.89 15.39 -36.34
CA ALA A 551 2.80 14.25 -36.20
C ALA A 551 2.05 12.90 -36.24
N LEU A 552 0.72 12.92 -36.11
CA LEU A 552 -0.14 11.76 -36.15
C LEU A 552 -0.83 11.62 -37.52
N GLU A 553 -1.10 10.38 -37.93
CA GLU A 553 -1.95 10.06 -39.07
C GLU A 553 -3.02 9.06 -38.70
N ILE A 554 -4.11 9.07 -39.47
CA ILE A 554 -5.22 8.13 -39.27
C ILE A 554 -4.78 6.77 -39.80
N THR A 555 -4.75 5.76 -38.93
CA THR A 555 -4.34 4.40 -39.29
C THR A 555 -5.41 3.35 -39.07
N GLY A 556 -6.56 3.71 -38.48
CA GLY A 556 -7.70 2.82 -38.39
C GLY A 556 -8.96 3.54 -37.89
N GLN A 557 -9.98 2.75 -37.59
CA GLN A 557 -11.22 3.23 -36.99
C GLN A 557 -11.74 2.30 -35.90
N THR A 558 -12.45 2.86 -34.93
CA THR A 558 -13.19 2.12 -33.92
C THR A 558 -14.45 1.48 -34.52
N SER A 559 -15.06 0.55 -33.79
CA SER A 559 -16.38 -0.03 -34.11
C SER A 559 -17.52 1.00 -34.20
N THR A 560 -17.27 2.24 -33.74
CA THR A 560 -18.19 3.38 -33.76
C THR A 560 -17.84 4.43 -34.82
N ASP A 561 -16.96 4.10 -35.78
CA ASP A 561 -16.48 4.95 -36.88
C ASP A 561 -15.63 6.16 -36.44
N GLU A 562 -15.03 6.12 -35.24
CA GLU A 562 -14.09 7.14 -34.78
C GLU A 562 -12.68 6.82 -35.27
N ASN A 563 -11.92 7.83 -35.68
CA ASN A 563 -10.55 7.61 -36.15
C ASN A 563 -9.63 7.28 -34.97
N ILE A 564 -8.73 6.32 -35.18
CA ILE A 564 -7.55 6.11 -34.36
C ILE A 564 -6.30 6.52 -35.14
N TYR A 565 -5.24 6.84 -34.42
CA TYR A 565 -4.07 7.49 -34.96
C TYR A 565 -2.79 6.81 -34.51
N GLU A 566 -1.78 6.85 -35.36
CA GLU A 566 -0.40 6.48 -35.04
C GLU A 566 0.55 7.58 -35.51
N PHE A 567 1.82 7.51 -35.10
CA PHE A 567 2.83 8.46 -35.58
C PHE A 567 3.08 8.28 -37.08
N GLN A 568 3.16 9.39 -37.82
CA GLN A 568 3.52 9.39 -39.25
C GLN A 568 4.97 8.92 -39.52
N SER A 569 5.83 8.99 -38.50
CA SER A 569 7.25 8.67 -38.60
C SER A 569 7.58 7.54 -37.64
N ASP A 570 8.10 6.44 -38.17
CA ASP A 570 8.65 5.33 -37.38
C ASP A 570 9.89 5.78 -36.58
N ASP A 571 10.54 6.88 -36.97
CA ASP A 571 11.60 7.55 -36.19
C ASP A 571 10.93 8.51 -35.20
N ASN A 572 10.43 7.97 -34.09
CA ASN A 572 9.76 8.70 -33.01
C ASN A 572 10.33 8.27 -31.65
N GLU A 573 10.58 9.24 -30.76
CA GLU A 573 11.21 9.01 -29.46
C GLU A 573 10.39 8.09 -28.55
N MET A 574 9.05 8.23 -28.52
CA MET A 574 8.17 7.39 -27.72
C MET A 574 8.14 5.94 -28.22
N LEU A 575 8.14 5.73 -29.54
CA LEU A 575 8.22 4.37 -30.12
C LEU A 575 9.55 3.70 -29.79
N GLN A 576 10.66 4.44 -29.84
CA GLN A 576 11.98 3.92 -29.47
C GLN A 576 12.04 3.58 -27.98
N GLU A 577 11.52 4.44 -27.11
CA GLU A 577 11.50 4.20 -25.66
C GLU A 577 10.71 2.92 -25.33
N ILE A 578 9.52 2.74 -25.90
CA ILE A 578 8.71 1.53 -25.69
C ILE A 578 9.45 0.28 -26.18
N TYR A 579 10.07 0.33 -27.35
CA TYR A 579 10.84 -0.80 -27.88
C TYR A 579 12.04 -1.16 -27.00
N ASP A 580 12.75 -0.15 -26.51
CA ASP A 580 13.91 -0.28 -25.65
C ASP A 580 13.54 -0.90 -24.29
N LEU A 581 12.36 -0.57 -23.77
CA LEU A 581 11.82 -1.05 -22.49
C LEU A 581 11.06 -2.39 -22.56
N TYR A 582 10.46 -2.72 -23.72
CA TYR A 582 9.74 -3.98 -23.93
C TYR A 582 10.60 -5.20 -23.56
N TYR A 583 10.01 -6.21 -22.93
CA TYR A 583 10.71 -7.41 -22.51
C TYR A 583 10.40 -8.64 -23.38
N ALA A 584 11.44 -9.35 -23.84
CA ALA A 584 11.31 -10.64 -24.49
C ALA A 584 11.74 -11.78 -23.52
N PRO A 585 10.83 -12.72 -23.17
CA PRO A 585 11.12 -13.77 -22.20
C PRO A 585 12.17 -14.75 -22.71
N TYR A 586 13.11 -15.16 -21.87
CA TYR A 586 14.10 -16.17 -22.28
C TYR A 586 13.40 -17.51 -22.59
N PRO A 587 13.74 -18.21 -23.70
CA PRO A 587 14.86 -17.99 -24.62
C PRO A 587 14.55 -17.15 -25.87
N GLU A 588 13.41 -16.47 -25.92
CA GLU A 588 12.99 -15.63 -27.05
C GLU A 588 13.89 -14.39 -27.16
N GLU A 589 14.11 -13.93 -28.40
CA GLU A 589 14.84 -12.68 -28.68
C GLU A 589 13.82 -11.59 -29.01
N LYS A 590 14.13 -10.33 -28.69
CA LYS A 590 13.30 -9.19 -29.11
C LYS A 590 13.10 -9.24 -30.63
N VAL A 591 11.88 -9.00 -31.08
CA VAL A 591 11.57 -8.74 -32.49
C VAL A 591 12.38 -7.55 -33.00
N THR A 592 12.60 -7.43 -34.31
CA THR A 592 13.29 -6.25 -34.84
C THR A 592 12.44 -4.99 -34.66
N TYR A 593 13.06 -3.80 -34.56
CA TYR A 593 12.31 -2.53 -34.46
C TYR A 593 11.28 -2.36 -35.59
N GLN A 594 11.62 -2.82 -36.80
CA GLN A 594 10.70 -2.77 -37.94
C GLN A 594 9.51 -3.71 -37.76
N GLU A 595 9.71 -4.91 -37.21
CA GLU A 595 8.61 -5.84 -36.88
C GLU A 595 7.76 -5.31 -35.72
N PHE A 596 8.38 -4.68 -34.72
CA PHE A 596 7.71 -4.02 -33.61
C PHE A 596 6.78 -2.90 -34.08
N VAL A 597 7.27 -1.94 -34.88
CA VAL A 597 6.44 -0.85 -35.41
C VAL A 597 5.34 -1.37 -36.33
N ALA A 598 5.64 -2.37 -37.16
CA ALA A 598 4.67 -3.00 -38.04
C ALA A 598 3.56 -3.77 -37.30
N ASP A 599 3.75 -4.06 -36.01
CA ASP A 599 2.78 -4.75 -35.16
C ASP A 599 1.92 -3.77 -34.33
N HIS A 600 1.86 -2.48 -34.70
CA HIS A 600 0.98 -1.49 -34.08
C HIS A 600 1.13 -1.42 -32.54
N PRO A 601 2.33 -1.09 -32.04
CA PRO A 601 2.65 -1.24 -30.62
C PRO A 601 1.90 -0.26 -29.72
N ILE A 602 1.53 0.89 -30.29
CA ILE A 602 0.66 1.89 -29.67
C ILE A 602 -0.29 2.46 -30.71
N PHE A 603 -1.45 2.94 -30.27
CA PHE A 603 -2.29 3.86 -31.05
C PHE A 603 -2.87 4.93 -30.13
N PHE A 604 -3.38 6.00 -30.73
CA PHE A 604 -4.00 7.11 -30.03
C PHE A 604 -5.46 7.27 -30.43
N TRP A 605 -6.29 7.62 -29.47
CA TRP A 605 -7.67 8.06 -29.68
C TRP A 605 -7.86 9.43 -29.03
N LYS A 606 -8.62 10.30 -29.69
CA LYS A 606 -8.90 11.63 -29.16
C LYS A 606 -10.17 11.58 -28.35
N ASP A 607 -10.05 11.82 -27.04
CA ASP A 607 -11.21 11.82 -26.17
C ASP A 607 -12.12 13.03 -26.47
N PRO A 608 -13.36 13.02 -25.96
CA PRO A 608 -14.27 14.12 -26.19
C PRO A 608 -13.92 15.44 -25.51
N PHE A 609 -13.00 15.42 -24.54
CA PHE A 609 -12.46 16.61 -23.88
C PHE A 609 -11.30 17.22 -24.70
N GLY A 610 -10.81 16.50 -25.71
CA GLY A 610 -9.76 16.92 -26.63
C GLY A 610 -8.37 16.39 -26.28
N HIS A 611 -8.26 15.50 -25.30
CA HIS A 611 -7.04 14.83 -24.90
C HIS A 611 -6.70 13.69 -25.85
N TRP A 612 -5.41 13.37 -25.96
CA TRP A 612 -4.95 12.18 -26.69
C TRP A 612 -4.72 11.05 -25.70
N VAL A 613 -5.54 10.00 -25.76
CA VAL A 613 -5.38 8.79 -24.95
C VAL A 613 -4.53 7.79 -25.72
N ARG A 614 -3.41 7.37 -25.14
CA ARG A 614 -2.54 6.34 -25.69
C ARG A 614 -3.03 4.95 -25.27
N PHE A 615 -3.04 4.04 -26.22
CA PHE A 615 -3.26 2.62 -26.03
C PHE A 615 -1.98 1.89 -26.38
N GLN A 616 -1.49 1.00 -25.51
CA GLN A 616 -0.26 0.23 -25.71
C GLN A 616 -0.56 -1.26 -25.71
N LYS A 617 -0.01 -1.99 -26.68
CA LYS A 617 -0.19 -3.44 -26.78
C LYS A 617 0.53 -4.12 -25.62
N LEU A 618 -0.16 -5.02 -24.92
CA LEU A 618 0.31 -5.65 -23.68
C LEU A 618 1.66 -6.36 -23.85
N ILE A 619 1.85 -7.05 -24.97
CA ILE A 619 3.09 -7.79 -25.24
C ILE A 619 4.31 -6.87 -25.32
N PHE A 620 4.13 -5.56 -25.50
CA PHE A 620 5.20 -4.56 -25.55
C PHE A 620 5.29 -3.71 -24.29
N LEU A 621 4.58 -4.08 -23.23
CA LEU A 621 4.81 -3.49 -21.92
C LEU A 621 6.20 -3.90 -21.41
N PRO A 622 6.86 -3.05 -20.60
CA PRO A 622 8.01 -3.51 -19.85
C PRO A 622 7.58 -4.66 -18.93
N ALA A 623 8.32 -5.77 -18.92
CA ALA A 623 8.04 -6.81 -17.93
C ALA A 623 8.40 -6.38 -16.51
N VAL A 624 9.35 -5.43 -16.39
CA VAL A 624 10.04 -5.13 -15.15
C VAL A 624 9.74 -3.71 -14.69
N GLU A 625 8.68 -3.57 -13.90
CA GLU A 625 8.56 -2.58 -12.84
C GLU A 625 7.93 -3.33 -11.63
N CYS A 626 8.27 -2.99 -10.38
CA CYS A 626 8.37 -3.86 -9.19
C CYS A 626 9.73 -4.56 -9.06
N GLY A 627 10.79 -3.81 -8.82
CA GLY A 627 12.06 -4.43 -8.46
C GLY A 627 12.41 -4.40 -6.99
N LYS A 628 11.74 -3.53 -6.23
CA LYS A 628 12.16 -3.16 -4.87
C LYS A 628 13.70 -3.19 -4.65
N PRO A 629 14.55 -2.51 -5.45
CA PRO A 629 15.88 -2.18 -4.96
C PRO A 629 15.79 -1.40 -3.65
N VAL A 630 16.18 -2.04 -2.56
CA VAL A 630 16.38 -1.42 -1.25
C VAL A 630 17.86 -1.38 -0.93
N ILE A 631 18.35 -0.24 -0.47
CA ILE A 631 19.75 0.02 -0.15
C ILE A 631 19.88 0.22 1.36
N TYR A 632 20.56 -0.72 2.02
CA TYR A 632 20.99 -0.61 3.40
C TYR A 632 22.42 -0.08 3.48
N LEU A 633 22.69 0.76 4.46
CA LEU A 633 24.01 1.34 4.71
C LEU A 633 24.45 0.95 6.14
N TYR A 634 25.52 0.18 6.25
CA TYR A 634 26.10 -0.30 7.52
C TYR A 634 27.52 0.25 7.73
N PRO A 635 27.69 1.55 8.08
CA PRO A 635 28.99 2.09 8.43
C PRO A 635 29.50 1.56 9.79
N GLU A 636 30.81 1.65 10.07
CA GLU A 636 31.36 1.23 11.37
C GLU A 636 30.99 2.18 12.51
N GLU A 637 30.71 3.44 12.18
CA GLU A 637 30.26 4.49 13.07
C GLU A 637 29.21 5.37 12.37
N LYS A 638 28.46 6.18 13.11
CA LYS A 638 27.50 7.14 12.55
C LYS A 638 28.19 8.01 11.48
N THR A 639 27.73 7.92 10.24
CA THR A 639 28.43 8.49 9.08
C THR A 639 27.48 9.23 8.17
N GLU A 640 27.84 10.43 7.74
CA GLU A 640 27.16 11.12 6.63
C GLU A 640 27.48 10.42 5.31
N VAL A 641 26.44 9.91 4.65
CA VAL A 641 26.54 9.13 3.42
C VAL A 641 25.72 9.79 2.32
N LYS A 642 26.40 10.08 1.21
CA LYS A 642 25.76 10.43 -0.05
C LYS A 642 25.61 9.19 -0.92
N VAL A 643 24.39 8.86 -1.32
CA VAL A 643 24.06 7.75 -2.22
C VAL A 643 23.51 8.32 -3.52
N GLN A 644 24.10 7.93 -4.65
CA GLN A 644 23.62 8.31 -5.97
C GLN A 644 23.37 7.03 -6.76
N VAL A 645 22.13 6.86 -7.23
CA VAL A 645 21.72 5.83 -8.18
C VAL A 645 21.37 6.52 -9.51
N ASP A 646 21.69 5.90 -10.63
CA ASP A 646 21.45 6.46 -11.96
C ASP A 646 20.89 5.39 -12.91
N PRO A 647 19.69 4.83 -12.64
CA PRO A 647 19.12 3.81 -13.52
C PRO A 647 18.98 4.36 -14.93
N ASN A 648 19.47 3.60 -15.91
CA ASN A 648 19.59 4.09 -17.29
C ASN A 648 18.26 4.36 -17.99
N GLY A 649 17.15 3.80 -17.50
CA GLY A 649 15.79 4.13 -17.91
C GLY A 649 15.06 5.10 -16.99
N GLY A 650 15.76 5.71 -16.03
CA GLY A 650 15.16 6.62 -15.05
C GLY A 650 14.45 5.91 -13.90
N PHE A 651 14.00 6.71 -12.93
CA PHE A 651 13.25 6.22 -11.77
C PHE A 651 11.75 6.18 -12.09
N SER A 652 11.07 5.14 -11.64
CA SER A 652 9.62 5.06 -11.62
C SER A 652 9.05 5.43 -10.24
N LEU A 653 9.76 5.06 -9.16
CA LEU A 653 9.42 5.42 -7.79
C LEU A 653 10.68 5.53 -6.94
N THR A 654 10.71 6.42 -5.96
CA THR A 654 11.81 6.52 -4.99
C THR A 654 11.25 6.91 -3.63
N ASP A 655 11.75 6.27 -2.58
CA ASP A 655 11.44 6.63 -1.21
C ASP A 655 12.72 6.56 -0.36
N PRO A 656 13.24 7.68 0.18
CA PRO A 656 12.74 9.06 0.04
C PRO A 656 12.67 9.55 -1.42
N GLU A 657 11.91 10.61 -1.66
CA GLU A 657 11.97 11.37 -2.92
C GLU A 657 13.44 11.65 -3.31
N TYR A 658 13.83 11.23 -4.52
CA TYR A 658 15.22 11.28 -4.97
C TYR A 658 15.66 12.72 -5.31
N PRO A 659 16.57 13.33 -4.53
CA PRO A 659 16.92 14.74 -4.72
C PRO A 659 17.93 14.93 -5.85
N GLN A 660 18.03 16.16 -6.36
CA GLN A 660 19.03 16.51 -7.37
C GLN A 660 20.45 16.21 -6.85
N GLY A 661 21.08 15.20 -7.45
CA GLY A 661 22.42 14.77 -7.08
C GLY A 661 22.48 13.61 -6.09
N GLY A 662 21.37 12.93 -5.81
CA GLY A 662 21.28 11.70 -5.01
C GLY A 662 21.06 11.95 -3.52
N TRP A 663 20.51 10.96 -2.82
CA TRP A 663 20.21 11.01 -1.39
C TRP A 663 21.43 11.38 -0.55
N GLN A 664 21.20 12.24 0.44
CA GLN A 664 22.16 12.55 1.48
C GLN A 664 21.53 12.11 2.80
N VAL A 665 22.10 11.07 3.41
CA VAL A 665 21.59 10.47 4.63
C VAL A 665 22.71 10.22 5.64
N THR A 666 22.43 10.40 6.93
CA THR A 666 23.21 9.88 8.03
C THR A 666 22.92 8.39 8.20
N ALA A 667 23.90 7.52 7.94
CA ALA A 667 23.77 6.08 8.16
C ALA A 667 24.32 5.65 9.53
N TYR A 668 23.67 4.67 10.16
CA TYR A 668 24.04 4.11 11.47
C TYR A 668 24.52 2.65 11.33
N PRO A 669 25.39 2.15 12.23
CA PRO A 669 25.96 0.79 12.11
C PRO A 669 24.95 -0.37 12.08
N ASP A 670 23.74 -0.15 12.57
CA ASP A 670 22.63 -1.10 12.56
C ASP A 670 21.71 -0.97 11.34
N GLY A 671 22.08 -0.17 10.33
CA GLY A 671 21.43 -0.11 9.01
C GLY A 671 20.49 1.07 8.81
N ARG A 672 20.18 1.80 9.87
CA ARG A 672 19.23 2.92 9.84
C ARG A 672 19.78 4.13 9.11
N LEU A 673 18.91 4.87 8.44
CA LEU A 673 19.28 6.01 7.61
C LEU A 673 18.49 7.23 8.01
N THR A 674 19.10 8.41 8.19
CA THR A 674 18.43 9.70 8.43
C THR A 674 18.70 10.69 7.29
N ASP A 675 17.73 11.20 6.56
CA ASP A 675 17.91 12.36 5.68
C ASP A 675 18.10 13.68 6.45
N SER A 676 18.34 14.77 5.71
CA SER A 676 18.58 16.09 6.27
C SER A 676 17.38 16.75 6.96
N LYS A 677 16.15 16.30 6.68
CA LYS A 677 14.90 16.77 7.31
C LYS A 677 14.67 16.08 8.66
N GLY A 678 15.49 15.08 8.96
CA GLY A 678 15.31 14.17 10.06
C GLY A 678 14.64 12.88 9.58
N ASN A 679 14.11 12.82 8.33
CA ASN A 679 13.45 11.65 7.75
C ASN A 679 14.32 10.48 7.89
N GLN A 680 13.76 9.32 8.04
CA GLN A 680 14.62 8.26 8.44
C GLN A 680 13.94 7.02 7.91
N TYR A 681 14.76 6.16 7.35
CA TYR A 681 14.35 5.04 6.52
C TYR A 681 15.08 3.77 6.95
N PRO A 682 14.42 2.61 6.97
CA PRO A 682 15.09 1.33 7.19
C PRO A 682 16.08 1.03 6.05
N TYR A 683 15.85 1.61 4.87
CA TYR A 683 16.66 1.52 3.67
C TYR A 683 16.30 2.66 2.69
N LEU A 684 17.14 2.95 1.71
CA LEU A 684 16.73 3.78 0.57
C LEU A 684 16.07 2.89 -0.47
N PHE A 685 14.87 3.24 -0.88
CA PHE A 685 14.13 2.50 -1.89
C PHE A 685 14.17 3.26 -3.21
N TRP A 686 14.45 2.55 -4.30
CA TRP A 686 14.17 3.04 -5.64
C TRP A 686 13.63 1.93 -6.51
N GLU A 687 12.82 2.34 -7.47
CA GLU A 687 12.44 1.56 -8.64
C GLU A 687 12.78 2.37 -9.86
N GLY A 688 13.16 1.66 -10.92
CA GLY A 688 13.55 2.30 -12.14
C GLY A 688 13.53 1.31 -13.28
N ARG A 689 13.53 1.89 -14.47
CA ARG A 689 13.50 1.15 -15.72
C ARG A 689 14.92 0.74 -16.10
N GLY A 690 15.09 -0.53 -16.48
CA GLY A 690 16.33 -1.04 -17.04
C GLY A 690 16.26 -1.11 -18.56
N ILE A 691 16.97 -0.23 -19.27
CA ILE A 691 17.08 -0.26 -20.73
C ILE A 691 18.24 -1.15 -21.17
N ASN A 692 18.08 -1.89 -22.28
CA ASN A 692 19.13 -2.72 -22.89
C ASN A 692 19.69 -3.84 -21.98
N TYR A 693 18.88 -4.36 -21.07
CA TYR A 693 19.21 -5.52 -20.26
C TYR A 693 18.94 -6.84 -21.02
N THR A 694 19.80 -7.83 -20.83
CA THR A 694 19.61 -9.20 -21.35
C THR A 694 19.70 -10.17 -20.18
N ILE A 695 18.65 -10.97 -19.98
CA ILE A 695 18.60 -11.95 -18.90
C ILE A 695 19.79 -12.92 -19.01
N PRO A 696 20.54 -13.15 -17.93
CA PRO A 696 21.55 -14.19 -17.89
C PRO A 696 20.98 -15.57 -18.25
N LYS A 697 21.63 -16.27 -19.18
CA LYS A 697 21.25 -17.63 -19.57
C LYS A 697 21.65 -18.72 -18.55
N GLN A 698 22.42 -18.33 -17.53
CA GLN A 698 22.84 -19.20 -16.43
C GLN A 698 21.96 -18.92 -15.21
N GLY A 699 21.64 -19.95 -14.43
CA GLY A 699 20.74 -19.79 -13.28
C GLY A 699 20.38 -21.13 -12.66
N PHE A 700 19.19 -21.17 -12.10
CA PHE A 700 18.61 -22.30 -11.41
C PHE A 700 17.20 -22.53 -11.92
N VAL A 701 16.74 -23.78 -11.95
CA VAL A 701 15.32 -24.07 -12.15
C VAL A 701 14.80 -24.71 -10.87
N VAL A 702 13.81 -24.07 -10.28
CA VAL A 702 13.30 -24.35 -8.94
C VAL A 702 11.84 -24.73 -9.05
N ALA A 703 11.44 -25.84 -8.43
CA ALA A 703 10.02 -26.18 -8.32
C ALA A 703 9.35 -25.20 -7.33
N ARG A 704 8.09 -24.85 -7.58
CA ARG A 704 7.32 -23.91 -6.74
C ARG A 704 7.43 -24.24 -5.24
N GLU A 705 7.29 -25.51 -4.88
CA GLU A 705 7.31 -25.98 -3.49
C GLU A 705 8.69 -25.87 -2.82
N GLN A 706 9.73 -25.52 -3.58
CA GLN A 706 11.11 -25.38 -3.10
C GLN A 706 11.59 -23.93 -3.08
N VAL A 707 10.80 -22.97 -3.60
CA VAL A 707 11.21 -21.56 -3.76
C VAL A 707 11.70 -20.96 -2.46
N GLU A 708 10.94 -21.09 -1.36
CA GLU A 708 11.30 -20.54 -0.05
C GLU A 708 12.65 -21.12 0.45
N SER A 709 12.77 -22.45 0.47
CA SER A 709 14.00 -23.11 0.90
C SER A 709 15.20 -22.77 0.01
N PHE A 710 14.97 -22.58 -1.29
CA PHE A 710 15.99 -22.20 -2.26
C PHE A 710 16.46 -20.77 -2.00
N LEU A 711 15.55 -19.80 -1.86
CA LEU A 711 15.88 -18.39 -1.62
C LEU A 711 16.58 -18.23 -0.26
N SER A 712 16.05 -18.85 0.79
CA SER A 712 16.70 -18.87 2.12
C SER A 712 18.16 -19.34 2.05
N GLU A 713 18.45 -20.39 1.28
CA GLU A 713 19.83 -20.86 1.08
C GLU A 713 20.67 -19.90 0.21
N LYS A 714 20.11 -19.41 -0.90
CA LYS A 714 20.87 -18.65 -1.90
C LYS A 714 21.17 -17.22 -1.47
N LEU A 715 20.25 -16.54 -0.79
CA LEU A 715 20.43 -15.15 -0.35
C LEU A 715 21.59 -15.05 0.66
N ILE A 716 21.66 -15.98 1.62
CA ILE A 716 22.81 -16.09 2.54
C ILE A 716 24.12 -16.38 1.77
N GLN A 717 24.09 -17.25 0.76
CA GLN A 717 25.26 -17.51 -0.10
C GLN A 717 25.68 -16.29 -0.92
N LEU A 718 24.75 -15.42 -1.29
CA LEU A 718 24.99 -14.15 -1.99
C LEU A 718 25.45 -13.04 -1.05
N GLY A 719 25.41 -13.27 0.26
CA GLY A 719 25.98 -12.40 1.28
C GLY A 719 24.95 -11.57 2.04
N LEU A 720 23.65 -11.82 1.85
CA LEU A 720 22.60 -11.22 2.68
C LEU A 720 22.64 -11.79 4.09
N ASN A 721 22.17 -11.00 5.06
CA ASN A 721 21.99 -11.45 6.44
C ASN A 721 20.59 -12.07 6.63
N GLU A 722 20.25 -12.50 7.84
CA GLU A 722 18.95 -13.13 8.14
C GLU A 722 17.76 -12.18 7.93
N GLU A 723 17.88 -10.93 8.38
CA GLU A 723 16.84 -9.87 8.29
C GLU A 723 16.60 -9.44 6.84
N GLU A 724 17.67 -9.11 6.12
CA GLU A 724 17.62 -8.76 4.69
C GLU A 724 17.05 -9.91 3.85
N SER A 725 17.37 -11.16 4.20
CA SER A 725 16.84 -12.34 3.49
C SER A 725 15.36 -12.56 3.80
N ALA A 726 14.92 -12.31 5.04
CA ALA A 726 13.51 -12.40 5.41
C ALA A 726 12.68 -11.36 4.64
N GLU A 727 13.10 -10.09 4.64
CA GLU A 727 12.39 -9.03 3.89
C GLU A 727 12.37 -9.28 2.38
N PHE A 728 13.47 -9.81 1.82
CA PHE A 728 13.52 -10.23 0.42
C PHE A 728 12.48 -11.33 0.15
N MET A 729 12.42 -12.36 1.01
CA MET A 729 11.52 -13.49 0.82
C MET A 729 10.05 -13.09 1.01
N ASP A 730 9.74 -12.26 2.00
CA ASP A 730 8.38 -11.76 2.26
C ASP A 730 7.81 -11.06 1.02
N PHE A 731 8.64 -10.34 0.28
CA PHE A 731 8.22 -9.69 -0.95
C PHE A 731 8.11 -10.66 -2.14
N TRP A 732 9.11 -11.51 -2.36
CA TRP A 732 9.25 -12.29 -3.61
C TRP A 732 8.60 -13.68 -3.58
N VAL A 733 8.59 -14.39 -2.44
CA VAL A 733 8.03 -15.76 -2.34
C VAL A 733 6.54 -15.81 -2.72
N PRO A 734 5.68 -14.88 -2.26
CA PRO A 734 4.26 -14.88 -2.66
C PRO A 734 4.06 -14.70 -4.18
N LYS A 735 4.97 -13.99 -4.85
CA LYS A 735 4.91 -13.69 -6.29
C LYS A 735 5.35 -14.87 -7.16
N MET A 736 6.00 -15.87 -6.56
CA MET A 736 6.50 -17.07 -7.22
C MET A 736 5.63 -18.30 -6.93
N GLN A 737 4.29 -18.15 -6.95
CA GLN A 737 3.33 -19.24 -6.68
C GLN A 737 2.42 -19.65 -7.86
N ALA A 738 2.34 -18.84 -8.92
CA ALA A 738 1.44 -19.05 -10.06
C ALA A 738 1.78 -20.26 -10.95
N LYS A 739 3.07 -20.52 -11.21
CA LYS A 739 3.56 -21.60 -12.09
C LYS A 739 4.26 -22.73 -11.33
N PRO A 740 4.33 -23.95 -11.90
CA PRO A 740 4.95 -25.11 -11.24
C PRO A 740 6.48 -25.02 -11.12
N TYR A 741 7.14 -24.26 -11.99
CA TYR A 741 8.58 -24.06 -11.97
C TYR A 741 8.94 -22.60 -12.20
N TYR A 742 10.12 -22.21 -11.73
CA TYR A 742 10.70 -20.90 -11.97
C TYR A 742 12.14 -21.06 -12.41
N PHE A 743 12.51 -20.39 -13.50
CA PHE A 743 13.91 -20.09 -13.75
C PHE A 743 14.29 -18.92 -12.84
N VAL A 744 15.39 -19.03 -12.11
CA VAL A 744 15.89 -17.97 -11.23
C VAL A 744 17.35 -17.73 -11.53
N THR A 745 17.71 -16.48 -11.75
CA THR A 745 19.10 -16.04 -11.88
C THR A 745 19.35 -14.81 -11.03
N PHE A 746 20.62 -14.45 -10.89
CA PHE A 746 21.04 -13.24 -10.20
C PHE A 746 21.95 -12.46 -11.15
N VAL A 747 21.64 -11.19 -11.34
CA VAL A 747 22.33 -10.33 -12.29
C VAL A 747 23.79 -10.17 -11.87
N ASP A 748 24.71 -10.31 -12.83
CA ASP A 748 26.13 -10.09 -12.56
C ASP A 748 26.36 -8.64 -12.14
N GLN A 749 27.17 -8.46 -11.10
CA GLN A 749 27.48 -7.15 -10.52
C GLN A 749 27.93 -6.13 -11.58
N ALA A 750 28.78 -6.52 -12.54
CA ALA A 750 29.28 -5.59 -13.56
C ALA A 750 28.20 -5.17 -14.56
N VAL A 751 27.22 -6.05 -14.80
CA VAL A 751 26.03 -5.73 -15.60
C VAL A 751 25.13 -4.79 -14.81
N PHE A 752 24.85 -5.10 -13.55
CA PHE A 752 23.98 -4.27 -12.71
C PHE A 752 24.56 -2.87 -12.46
N ASP A 753 25.87 -2.75 -12.24
CA ASP A 753 26.58 -1.47 -12.12
C ASP A 753 26.54 -0.64 -13.41
N SER A 754 26.30 -1.26 -14.57
CA SER A 754 26.09 -0.55 -15.84
C SER A 754 24.65 -0.14 -16.07
N LEU A 755 23.68 -0.88 -15.54
CA LEU A 755 22.25 -0.59 -15.69
C LEU A 755 21.78 0.47 -14.69
N ALA A 756 22.25 0.37 -13.44
CA ALA A 756 21.96 1.32 -12.38
C ALA A 756 23.26 1.57 -11.59
N PRO A 757 24.14 2.46 -12.06
CA PRO A 757 25.36 2.82 -11.34
C PRO A 757 25.03 3.31 -9.93
N LEU A 758 25.64 2.66 -8.92
CA LEU A 758 25.53 3.04 -7.52
C LEU A 758 26.83 3.70 -7.07
N LYS A 759 26.75 4.94 -6.62
CA LYS A 759 27.88 5.69 -6.07
C LYS A 759 27.59 6.13 -4.64
N VAL A 760 28.41 5.66 -3.71
CA VAL A 760 28.30 5.96 -2.28
C VAL A 760 29.53 6.73 -1.80
N THR A 761 29.33 7.80 -1.03
CA THR A 761 30.38 8.65 -0.44
C THR A 761 30.11 8.88 1.06
N PRO A 762 31.02 8.56 2.00
CA PRO A 762 32.35 8.00 1.78
C PRO A 762 32.29 6.64 1.10
N ARG A 763 33.40 6.26 0.44
CA ARG A 763 33.44 5.02 -0.32
C ARG A 763 33.32 3.83 0.64
N PRO A 764 32.35 2.92 0.44
CA PRO A 764 32.24 1.72 1.26
C PRO A 764 33.39 0.74 0.99
N ASP A 765 33.75 0.00 2.03
CA ASP A 765 34.74 -1.09 1.98
C ASP A 765 34.16 -2.33 1.30
N THR A 766 32.86 -2.57 1.48
CA THR A 766 32.12 -3.69 0.89
C THR A 766 30.83 -3.18 0.24
N VAL A 767 30.56 -3.61 -0.99
CA VAL A 767 29.27 -3.42 -1.66
C VAL A 767 28.75 -4.80 -2.06
N ILE A 768 27.53 -5.13 -1.65
CA ILE A 768 26.83 -6.37 -1.97
C ILE A 768 25.56 -5.96 -2.72
N ARG A 769 25.46 -6.26 -4.02
CA ARG A 769 24.23 -6.02 -4.79
C ARG A 769 23.65 -7.35 -5.25
N VAL A 770 22.42 -7.65 -4.85
CA VAL A 770 21.71 -8.88 -5.19
C VAL A 770 20.43 -8.52 -5.93
N PHE A 771 20.48 -8.62 -7.25
CA PHE A 771 19.31 -8.40 -8.09
C PHE A 771 18.85 -9.73 -8.67
N MET A 772 17.72 -10.24 -8.18
CA MET A 772 17.14 -11.50 -8.66
C MET A 772 16.36 -11.26 -9.95
N ASP A 773 16.48 -12.15 -10.91
CA ASP A 773 15.64 -12.15 -12.09
C ASP A 773 15.02 -13.54 -12.20
N TYR A 774 13.70 -13.63 -12.26
CA TYR A 774 13.00 -14.90 -12.31
C TYR A 774 12.01 -14.97 -13.45
N GLN A 775 11.85 -16.15 -14.05
CA GLN A 775 10.84 -16.36 -15.09
C GLN A 775 9.94 -17.54 -14.72
N PRO A 776 8.61 -17.34 -14.73
CA PRO A 776 7.65 -18.43 -14.55
C PRO A 776 7.75 -19.44 -15.69
N LEU A 777 7.69 -20.75 -15.37
CA LEU A 777 7.84 -21.84 -16.33
C LEU A 777 6.74 -22.91 -16.15
N GLU A 778 6.14 -23.32 -17.27
CA GLU A 778 5.19 -24.45 -17.32
C GLU A 778 5.87 -25.81 -17.14
N ALA A 779 7.16 -25.91 -17.47
CA ALA A 779 7.96 -27.12 -17.39
C ALA A 779 9.42 -26.79 -17.06
N PRO A 780 10.17 -27.70 -16.40
CA PRO A 780 11.54 -27.41 -16.01
C PRO A 780 12.44 -27.30 -17.24
N LEU A 781 13.31 -26.28 -17.24
CA LEU A 781 14.30 -26.04 -18.28
C LEU A 781 15.69 -26.55 -17.86
N SER A 782 16.49 -27.05 -18.81
CA SER A 782 17.89 -27.34 -18.56
C SER A 782 18.72 -26.06 -18.71
N VAL A 783 19.31 -25.58 -17.63
CA VAL A 783 20.13 -24.36 -17.61
C VAL A 783 21.52 -24.64 -17.08
N GLU A 784 22.49 -23.85 -17.53
CA GLU A 784 23.85 -23.88 -16.99
C GLU A 784 23.83 -23.28 -15.56
N PRO A 785 24.36 -23.97 -14.54
CA PRO A 785 24.30 -23.48 -13.17
C PRO A 785 25.07 -22.17 -12.97
N LEU A 786 24.42 -21.19 -12.34
CA LEU A 786 25.07 -19.96 -11.91
C LEU A 786 26.03 -20.24 -10.75
N LYS A 787 27.25 -19.70 -10.81
CA LYS A 787 28.24 -19.80 -9.73
C LYS A 787 28.09 -18.65 -8.77
N ILE A 788 27.75 -18.95 -7.51
CA ILE A 788 27.64 -17.97 -6.43
C ILE A 788 28.94 -17.97 -5.62
N SER A 789 29.41 -16.77 -5.26
CA SER A 789 30.50 -16.57 -4.32
C SER A 789 30.05 -15.65 -3.20
N THR A 790 30.24 -16.07 -1.96
CA THR A 790 29.83 -15.28 -0.79
C THR A 790 30.80 -14.13 -0.53
N PRO A 791 30.34 -12.87 -0.61
CA PRO A 791 31.16 -11.72 -0.25
C PRO A 791 31.40 -11.69 1.27
N SER A 792 32.54 -11.13 1.68
CA SER A 792 32.85 -10.91 3.10
C SER A 792 32.47 -9.48 3.47
N ARG A 793 31.57 -9.30 4.45
CA ARG A 793 31.27 -8.00 5.04
C ARG A 793 32.46 -7.50 5.85
N LYS A 794 33.04 -6.37 5.46
CA LYS A 794 34.18 -5.73 6.13
C LYS A 794 34.00 -4.22 6.06
N GLY A 795 34.29 -3.54 7.17
CA GLY A 795 34.22 -2.09 7.25
C GLY A 795 32.82 -1.56 6.90
N PHE A 796 32.78 -0.35 6.32
CA PHE A 796 31.53 0.21 5.83
C PHE A 796 30.96 -0.67 4.71
N THR A 797 29.82 -1.31 4.98
CA THR A 797 29.15 -2.23 4.07
C THR A 797 27.87 -1.60 3.52
N VAL A 798 27.70 -1.63 2.21
CA VAL A 798 26.45 -1.27 1.55
C VAL A 798 25.84 -2.54 0.98
N VAL A 799 24.56 -2.77 1.27
CA VAL A 799 23.80 -3.89 0.72
C VAL A 799 22.67 -3.31 -0.10
N GLU A 800 22.56 -3.72 -1.35
CA GLU A 800 21.36 -3.48 -2.14
C GLU A 800 20.79 -4.83 -2.56
N TRP A 801 19.51 -5.04 -2.34
CA TRP A 801 18.82 -6.17 -2.95
C TRP A 801 17.55 -5.72 -3.64
N GLY A 802 17.18 -6.45 -4.68
CA GLY A 802 15.96 -6.23 -5.46
C GLY A 802 15.77 -7.39 -6.43
N GLY A 803 14.89 -7.21 -7.40
CA GLY A 803 14.72 -8.17 -8.46
C GLY A 803 13.93 -7.64 -9.64
N ALA A 804 13.62 -8.52 -10.58
CA ALA A 804 12.72 -8.26 -11.67
C ALA A 804 11.47 -9.09 -11.46
N LEU A 805 10.33 -8.40 -11.39
CA LEU A 805 9.04 -9.05 -11.55
C LEU A 805 8.84 -9.35 -13.03
N HIS A 806 8.27 -10.51 -13.33
CA HIS A 806 7.89 -10.88 -14.70
C HIS A 806 6.45 -11.37 -14.69
N GLN A 807 5.73 -11.02 -15.74
CA GLN A 807 4.35 -11.47 -16.00
C GLN A 807 4.32 -12.91 -16.49
#